data_AF-A0A2U1ARV5-F1
#
_entry.id   AF-A0A2U1ARV5-F1
#
_cell.length_a   1.000
_cell.length_b   1.000
_cell.length_c   1.000
_cell.angle_alpha   90.00
_cell.angle_beta   90.00
_cell.angle_gamma   90.00
#
_symmetry.space_group_name_H-M   'P 1'
#
loop_
_entity.id
_entity.type
_entity.pdbx_description
1 polymer ?
#
loop_
_entity_poly.entity_id
_entity_poly.type
_entity_poly.pdbx_seq_one_letter_code
_entity_poly.pdbx_strand_id
1 'polypeptide(L)'
;MKYNLLLPLLLAGTAAGAAELLPNGTFEQKFKGWHYADYAGKPEPGAVVSDIVYGGNFAYRMGIPGDKGNDLYTGFKPVPGQDHQVTLMWKSDGLPPGDAEIRILRNGGGKVIGWASNPAGSGVNRLAVTGGTHDWRQVKFTVSGSEFPPEVTGANLYVKRGHNGIGNLYVDEISIRPVVPAPAAPADRLDRWEYEKWRKIPAPGGIDRAVTRSGGGSYCMFAPGQKGASIYQRIPFRPGEGLELSFYLKAEKVPDKDASFMILVNHKNKKTSWIAMPPGSGVNVLGTAGGTFDWREFRLSIPADAIPEDAASLLFFLKRRQNDAGKLYIDDFTAAPPQAEKPVQVVNLWPGDGSFEGGSTFFQLPPDETRAFHGRRSLRMEPAQTGLTSGYLFRVMRPNRTYTVSGYATSDRPGKLTVKADSHKYETIGTGSVELAPGEWKRFTVRLRPQQLVSSFRLGFTKPEGVAVWLDAFQLAEGDAAGTYVPETPLAIGVDRTGVPGEILYTGPEPLVQAARLHNSSGRPMTVKFTASVDAFGTPARRLASETVTLAPGETAVRPLTVLSRREAGYYVLRLRGEADGKVYKADFPLAVTAPPPPKGGNPFFGLHPMGPTSPEILRRIGVGAIRHMPGWRYIPEKDGKYRFSDHDIRYALAGMDQMNSVKVGLVPPRYRRPDGRFADHAAVNEFLRQMLAAWGGSIRDWEIENEPDLVFPGMFKKGGNDAAENYAAYVNAAAPVIKAANPCFRLLASGVSGVDFNTGFPFTRTVLEKAGRVIDVVPVHPYANARYVGADRSDIGPEANAVYRKTRELQKLIRETGGSQPVWYGEIGWALDVEEDYLSEAALRHAEYLSRLMLIGKAAGVERVQYFLADFCIEKERYYYGLWRNTLPLPAAPAYAASAQWLEGAKPGETVSDSDIQCFTYLDRNGRPFAALWTADGTPTKARIPLDAARLEAADFFNRPLALKQGPAELALSGAPVYLRLREGTAAELAAALRQAKYDLPPVSAGWRLRNGSTVELTLANRRTAPLTGKAVLSGAEFREPERPLALQPGEETT
;
A
#
# COMPACT_ATOMS: atom_id res chain seq x y z
N MET A 1 -3.14 18.13 54.59
CA MET A 1 -2.50 19.42 54.87
C MET A 1 -1.93 19.96 53.56
N LYS A 2 -2.38 21.16 53.18
CA LYS A 2 -1.85 22.07 52.15
C LYS A 2 -1.88 21.66 50.65
N TYR A 3 -2.79 22.36 49.98
CA TYR A 3 -2.93 22.66 48.55
C TYR A 3 -1.63 22.76 47.74
N ASN A 4 -1.67 22.31 46.47
CA ASN A 4 -1.17 23.11 45.36
C ASN A 4 -1.86 22.72 44.04
N LEU A 5 -2.30 23.76 43.33
CA LEU A 5 -3.08 23.77 42.10
C LEU A 5 -2.27 23.33 40.86
N LEU A 6 -3.01 22.83 39.88
CA LEU A 6 -2.61 22.51 38.51
C LEU A 6 -2.01 23.71 37.75
N LEU A 7 -0.97 23.43 36.95
CA LEU A 7 -0.58 24.22 35.78
C LEU A 7 -0.18 23.27 34.63
N PRO A 8 -0.85 23.29 33.45
CA PRO A 8 -0.39 22.56 32.27
C PRO A 8 0.62 23.40 31.46
N LEU A 9 1.82 22.86 31.25
CA LEU A 9 2.84 23.41 30.34
C LEU A 9 2.45 23.12 28.87
N LEU A 10 1.98 24.16 28.20
CA LEU A 10 1.92 24.26 26.73
C LEU A 10 3.30 24.65 26.20
N LEU A 11 4.00 23.69 25.58
CA LEU A 11 5.15 23.94 24.72
C LEU A 11 4.65 24.43 23.35
N ALA A 12 4.55 25.75 23.18
CA ALA A 12 4.44 26.38 21.88
C ALA A 12 5.85 26.66 21.33
N GLY A 13 6.20 26.05 20.21
CA GLY A 13 7.45 26.28 19.49
C GLY A 13 7.56 27.72 18.99
N THR A 14 8.62 28.39 19.41
CA THR A 14 9.05 29.67 18.87
C THR A 14 9.59 29.47 17.45
N ALA A 15 8.96 30.14 16.48
CA ALA A 15 9.57 30.42 15.19
C ALA A 15 10.88 31.19 15.44
N ALA A 16 11.97 30.78 14.77
CA ALA A 16 13.23 31.48 14.79
C ALA A 16 13.06 32.87 14.15
N GLY A 17 12.72 33.87 14.96
CA GLY A 17 12.76 35.28 14.55
C GLY A 17 14.21 35.72 14.30
N ALA A 18 14.43 36.61 13.33
CA ALA A 18 15.72 37.28 13.19
C ALA A 18 16.11 37.90 14.54
N ALA A 19 17.38 37.74 14.92
CA ALA A 19 17.90 38.23 16.19
C ALA A 19 17.59 39.73 16.32
N GLU A 20 16.92 40.09 17.41
CA GLU A 20 16.55 41.46 17.71
C GLU A 20 17.81 42.29 18.00
N LEU A 21 17.99 43.40 17.27
CA LEU A 21 19.20 44.22 17.37
C LEU A 21 19.19 45.15 18.59
N LEU A 22 17.99 45.47 19.09
CA LEU A 22 17.77 46.25 20.30
C LEU A 22 16.46 45.79 20.97
N PRO A 23 16.47 44.77 21.86
CA PRO A 23 15.24 44.28 22.49
C PRO A 23 14.76 45.17 23.64
N ASN A 24 13.49 45.61 23.56
CA ASN A 24 12.76 46.40 24.59
C ASN A 24 13.43 47.72 25.04
N GLY A 25 14.34 48.30 24.24
CA GLY A 25 15.09 49.52 24.57
C GLY A 25 15.87 49.43 25.89
N THR A 26 15.95 48.24 26.48
CA THR A 26 16.33 47.83 27.84
C THR A 26 16.23 48.84 28.99
N PHE A 27 15.17 49.64 29.09
CA PHE A 27 14.89 50.38 30.33
C PHE A 27 14.72 49.45 31.54
N GLU A 28 14.33 48.20 31.30
CA GLU A 28 14.34 47.09 32.28
C GLU A 28 15.71 46.82 32.92
N GLN A 29 16.79 47.26 32.29
CA GLN A 29 18.16 47.18 32.81
C GLN A 29 18.61 48.51 33.43
N LYS A 30 17.67 49.37 33.83
CA LYS A 30 17.89 50.70 34.42
C LYS A 30 18.84 51.56 33.58
N PHE A 31 18.51 51.75 32.30
CA PHE A 31 19.20 52.67 31.38
C PHE A 31 20.61 52.25 30.91
N LYS A 32 21.01 51.00 31.14
CA LYS A 32 22.30 50.48 30.66
C LYS A 32 22.41 50.55 29.13
N GLY A 33 23.39 51.29 28.61
CA GLY A 33 23.66 51.41 27.16
C GLY A 33 22.98 52.58 26.44
N TRP A 34 22.32 53.47 27.19
CA TRP A 34 21.83 54.75 26.68
C TRP A 34 22.81 55.88 27.01
N HIS A 35 22.81 56.86 26.13
CA HIS A 35 23.66 58.03 26.19
C HIS A 35 22.84 59.29 25.92
N TYR A 36 23.36 60.42 26.34
CA TYR A 36 22.82 61.74 26.02
C TYR A 36 23.96 62.67 25.62
N ALA A 37 23.65 63.88 25.17
CA ALA A 37 24.65 64.80 24.66
C ALA A 37 25.46 65.51 25.78
N ASP A 38 26.01 64.75 26.72
CA ASP A 38 26.90 65.22 27.79
C ASP A 38 28.17 65.90 27.25
N TYR A 39 28.69 65.40 26.13
CA TYR A 39 29.80 65.99 25.36
C TYR A 39 29.51 67.42 24.90
N ALA A 40 28.24 67.81 24.79
CA ALA A 40 27.81 69.16 24.45
C ALA A 40 27.43 69.98 25.69
N GLY A 41 27.78 69.52 26.88
CA GLY A 41 27.47 70.15 28.17
C GLY A 41 26.00 70.12 28.55
N LYS A 42 25.19 69.24 27.94
CA LYS A 42 23.76 69.14 28.24
C LYS A 42 23.51 68.26 29.48
N PRO A 43 22.52 68.59 30.32
CA PRO A 43 22.12 67.73 31.43
C PRO A 43 21.55 66.41 30.90
N GLU A 44 21.46 65.39 31.75
CA GLU A 44 20.72 64.17 31.42
C GLU A 44 19.27 64.56 31.05
N PRO A 45 18.68 64.11 29.93
CA PRO A 45 17.42 64.64 29.43
C PRO A 45 16.19 64.31 30.29
N GLY A 46 16.32 63.46 31.30
CA GLY A 46 15.18 62.85 31.96
C GLY A 46 15.57 61.87 33.05
N ALA A 47 14.68 60.92 33.33
CA ALA A 47 14.93 59.83 34.27
C ALA A 47 14.16 58.57 33.86
N VAL A 48 14.65 57.42 34.32
CA VAL A 48 13.88 56.16 34.31
C VAL A 48 12.77 56.25 35.35
N VAL A 49 11.55 55.91 34.95
CA VAL A 49 10.34 55.94 35.78
C VAL A 49 9.68 54.56 35.81
N SER A 50 8.96 54.25 36.88
CA SER A 50 8.25 52.96 37.05
C SER A 50 6.75 53.12 37.33
N ASP A 51 6.27 54.36 37.44
CA ASP A 51 4.87 54.71 37.71
C ASP A 51 4.05 54.87 36.42
N ILE A 52 4.68 55.36 35.35
CA ILE A 52 4.06 55.54 34.03
C ILE A 52 4.88 54.75 33.00
N VAL A 53 4.47 53.51 32.75
CA VAL A 53 5.12 52.55 31.84
C VAL A 53 4.09 51.98 30.86
N TYR A 54 4.53 51.54 29.68
CA TYR A 54 3.67 50.85 28.72
C TYR A 54 3.83 49.33 28.83
N GLY A 55 5.08 48.84 28.84
CA GLY A 55 5.45 47.44 28.97
C GLY A 55 6.57 47.27 29.99
N GLY A 56 6.69 46.08 30.61
CA GLY A 56 7.70 45.84 31.64
C GLY A 56 7.49 46.62 32.94
N ASN A 57 8.58 46.96 33.63
CA ASN A 57 8.60 47.66 34.92
C ASN A 57 9.13 49.11 34.82
N PHE A 58 9.78 49.49 33.72
CA PHE A 58 10.46 50.78 33.59
C PHE A 58 10.31 51.40 32.20
N ALA A 59 10.03 52.71 32.15
CA ALA A 59 10.07 53.55 30.96
C ALA A 59 11.01 54.73 31.17
N TYR A 60 11.34 55.49 30.12
CA TYR A 60 12.15 56.71 30.26
C TYR A 60 11.33 57.96 30.01
N ARG A 61 11.34 58.90 30.96
CA ARG A 61 10.66 60.19 30.88
C ARG A 61 11.66 61.31 30.60
N MET A 62 11.62 61.88 29.40
CA MET A 62 12.29 63.13 29.04
C MET A 62 11.42 64.33 29.43
N GLY A 63 11.97 65.26 30.22
CA GLY A 63 11.23 66.41 30.73
C GLY A 63 11.90 67.00 31.97
N ILE A 64 12.66 68.09 31.81
CA ILE A 64 13.34 68.76 32.92
C ILE A 64 13.05 70.26 32.88
N PRO A 65 12.29 70.81 33.85
CA PRO A 65 11.95 72.23 33.86
C PRO A 65 13.17 73.13 33.66
N GLY A 66 13.09 74.02 32.66
CA GLY A 66 14.18 74.95 32.31
C GLY A 66 15.23 74.39 31.32
N ASP A 67 15.20 73.10 30.99
CA ASP A 67 16.10 72.51 29.99
C ASP A 67 15.73 72.93 28.55
N LYS A 68 16.76 73.13 27.72
CA LYS A 68 16.60 73.48 26.30
C LYS A 68 16.52 72.20 25.46
N GLY A 69 16.79 72.27 24.16
CA GLY A 69 16.74 71.07 23.31
C GLY A 69 17.77 70.02 23.74
N ASN A 70 17.35 68.78 23.92
CA ASN A 70 18.17 67.69 24.46
C ASN A 70 17.89 66.35 23.76
N ASP A 71 18.85 65.43 23.84
CA ASP A 71 18.90 64.22 23.02
C ASP A 71 19.19 62.99 23.88
N LEU A 72 18.44 61.92 23.63
CA LEU A 72 18.65 60.59 24.18
C LEU A 72 18.98 59.63 23.04
N TYR A 73 20.03 58.83 23.14
CA TYR A 73 20.39 57.90 22.07
C TYR A 73 21.04 56.60 22.53
N THR A 74 20.94 55.57 21.67
CA THR A 74 21.60 54.27 21.86
C THR A 74 22.11 53.71 20.54
N GLY A 75 23.17 52.91 20.60
CA GLY A 75 23.83 52.32 19.43
C GLY A 75 23.31 50.92 19.10
N PHE A 76 23.17 50.62 17.81
CA PHE A 76 22.90 49.28 17.29
C PHE A 76 23.76 48.99 16.04
N LYS A 77 23.94 47.71 15.72
CA LYS A 77 24.66 47.29 14.49
C LYS A 77 23.63 46.89 13.43
N PRO A 78 23.42 47.68 12.36
CA PRO A 78 22.51 47.29 11.28
C PRO A 78 23.07 46.09 10.49
N VAL A 79 22.18 45.36 9.83
CA VAL A 79 22.53 44.26 8.91
C VAL A 79 22.67 44.86 7.50
N PRO A 80 23.87 44.85 6.88
CA PRO A 80 24.08 45.52 5.61
C PRO A 80 23.10 45.07 4.52
N GLY A 81 22.49 46.03 3.83
CA GLY A 81 21.58 45.79 2.70
C GLY A 81 20.19 45.24 3.05
N GLN A 82 19.87 45.00 4.34
CA GLN A 82 18.56 44.52 4.78
C GLN A 82 17.72 45.66 5.37
N ASP A 83 16.41 45.71 5.08
CA ASP A 83 15.50 46.66 5.72
C ASP A 83 15.43 46.43 7.24
N HIS A 84 15.26 47.49 8.03
CA HIS A 84 15.09 47.41 9.49
C HIS A 84 13.76 48.02 9.92
N GLN A 85 12.97 47.27 10.69
CA GLN A 85 11.76 47.76 11.33
C GLN A 85 12.12 48.36 12.68
N VAL A 86 11.72 49.61 12.89
CA VAL A 86 11.84 50.31 14.15
C VAL A 86 10.43 50.47 14.73
N THR A 87 10.25 50.01 15.96
CA THR A 87 9.04 50.25 16.74
C THR A 87 9.39 50.88 18.08
N LEU A 88 8.57 51.79 18.57
CA LEU A 88 8.61 52.25 19.96
C LEU A 88 7.23 52.69 20.42
N MET A 89 7.03 52.77 21.72
CA MET A 89 5.87 53.38 22.35
C MET A 89 6.28 54.72 22.91
N TRP A 90 5.50 55.77 22.61
CA TRP A 90 5.71 57.07 23.24
C TRP A 90 4.40 57.72 23.71
N LYS A 91 4.47 58.44 24.82
CA LYS A 91 3.36 59.21 25.41
C LYS A 91 3.84 60.63 25.63
N SER A 92 2.97 61.62 25.43
CA SER A 92 3.30 63.03 25.63
C SER A 92 2.28 63.74 26.51
N ASP A 93 2.78 64.56 27.43
CA ASP A 93 1.97 65.43 28.29
C ASP A 93 2.44 66.89 28.10
N GLY A 94 1.69 67.68 27.33
CA GLY A 94 1.92 69.12 27.18
C GLY A 94 3.13 69.52 26.33
N LEU A 95 3.52 68.71 25.34
CA LEU A 95 4.63 69.05 24.44
C LEU A 95 4.25 70.16 23.45
N PRO A 96 5.18 71.04 23.05
CA PRO A 96 4.98 71.93 21.90
C PRO A 96 4.73 71.13 20.59
N PRO A 97 4.01 71.70 19.60
CA PRO A 97 3.81 71.03 18.32
C PRO A 97 5.13 70.69 17.62
N GLY A 98 5.34 69.41 17.33
CA GLY A 98 6.54 68.92 16.63
C GLY A 98 7.83 68.91 17.46
N ASP A 99 7.73 68.94 18.79
CA ASP A 99 8.88 69.05 19.70
C ASP A 99 9.74 67.79 19.80
N ALA A 100 9.13 66.61 19.74
CA ALA A 100 9.83 65.33 19.88
C ALA A 100 10.00 64.67 18.51
N GLU A 101 11.20 64.21 18.19
CA GLU A 101 11.50 63.53 16.93
C GLU A 101 12.43 62.33 17.08
N ILE A 102 12.30 61.38 16.16
CA ILE A 102 13.15 60.20 16.04
C ILE A 102 14.08 60.36 14.83
N ARG A 103 15.38 60.12 15.02
CA ARG A 103 16.37 60.09 13.94
C ARG A 103 17.35 58.93 14.10
N ILE A 104 17.99 58.51 13.01
CA ILE A 104 19.05 57.49 13.04
C ILE A 104 20.31 58.05 12.39
N LEU A 105 21.42 58.05 13.14
CA LEU A 105 22.74 58.49 12.67
C LEU A 105 23.57 57.28 12.25
N ARG A 106 24.11 57.29 11.03
CA ARG A 106 24.92 56.21 10.47
C ARG A 106 26.41 56.45 10.73
N ASN A 107 27.12 55.40 11.11
CA ASN A 107 28.54 55.41 11.44
C ASN A 107 29.30 54.32 10.67
N GLY A 108 30.51 54.61 10.22
CA GLY A 108 31.37 53.66 9.52
C GLY A 108 32.84 54.02 9.62
N GLY A 109 33.71 53.02 9.82
CA GLY A 109 35.17 53.23 9.90
C GLY A 109 35.61 54.23 10.98
N GLY A 110 34.88 54.33 12.09
CA GLY A 110 35.16 55.27 13.19
C GLY A 110 34.72 56.73 12.93
N LYS A 111 33.95 57.00 11.87
CA LYS A 111 33.43 58.35 11.54
C LYS A 111 31.91 58.36 11.36
N VAL A 112 31.31 59.53 11.53
CA VAL A 112 29.90 59.79 11.23
C VAL A 112 29.71 59.91 9.72
N ILE A 113 28.80 59.11 9.15
CA ILE A 113 28.46 59.11 7.72
C ILE A 113 27.33 60.10 7.43
N GLY A 114 26.32 60.16 8.32
CA GLY A 114 25.19 61.09 8.20
C GLY A 114 23.86 60.47 8.61
N TRP A 115 22.79 61.26 8.63
CA TRP A 115 21.45 60.81 9.02
C TRP A 115 20.82 59.88 7.96
N ALA A 116 20.14 58.82 8.40
CA ALA A 116 19.34 57.97 7.53
C ALA A 116 18.07 58.70 7.06
N SER A 117 17.68 58.47 5.80
CA SER A 117 16.46 59.04 5.20
C SER A 117 15.34 58.00 5.06
N ASN A 118 14.08 58.42 5.20
CA ASN A 118 12.92 57.59 4.92
C ASN A 118 11.81 58.40 4.21
N PRO A 119 11.51 58.14 2.92
CA PRO A 119 12.06 57.09 2.05
C PRO A 119 13.57 57.21 1.77
N ALA A 120 14.22 56.11 1.39
CA ALA A 120 15.67 56.10 1.14
C ALA A 120 16.06 57.12 0.05
N GLY A 121 17.16 57.84 0.27
CA GLY A 121 17.65 58.90 -0.64
C GLY A 121 16.80 60.19 -0.68
N SER A 122 15.69 60.28 0.06
CA SER A 122 14.79 61.46 0.02
C SER A 122 15.33 62.70 0.76
N GLY A 123 16.32 62.53 1.65
CA GLY A 123 16.76 63.58 2.57
C GLY A 123 15.83 63.81 3.78
N VAL A 124 14.68 63.12 3.86
CA VAL A 124 13.75 63.20 5.00
C VAL A 124 14.29 62.38 6.16
N ASN A 125 14.92 63.06 7.13
CA ASN A 125 15.63 62.42 8.24
C ASN A 125 14.94 62.56 9.62
N ARG A 126 13.77 63.19 9.68
CA ARG A 126 12.87 63.17 10.85
C ARG A 126 11.90 62.00 10.68
N LEU A 127 12.29 60.84 11.19
CA LEU A 127 11.63 59.56 10.87
C LEU A 127 10.27 59.41 11.56
N ALA A 128 10.09 60.06 12.71
CA ALA A 128 8.81 60.25 13.37
C ALA A 128 8.86 61.56 14.16
N VAL A 129 7.72 62.26 14.26
CA VAL A 129 7.60 63.54 14.99
C VAL A 129 6.30 63.55 15.80
N THR A 130 6.34 64.07 17.02
CA THR A 130 5.13 64.29 17.83
C THR A 130 5.19 65.59 18.64
N GLY A 131 4.03 65.99 19.16
CA GLY A 131 3.80 67.14 20.03
C GLY A 131 2.39 67.08 20.64
N GLY A 132 2.04 68.07 21.45
CA GLY A 132 0.75 68.11 22.17
C GLY A 132 0.67 67.10 23.32
N THR A 133 -0.55 66.81 23.77
CA THR A 133 -0.85 65.82 24.81
C THR A 133 -1.55 64.62 24.17
N HIS A 134 -0.98 63.44 24.33
CA HIS A 134 -1.64 62.19 23.95
C HIS A 134 -1.17 61.03 24.81
N ASP A 135 -2.03 60.03 24.95
CA ASP A 135 -1.67 58.79 25.63
C ASP A 135 -0.70 57.94 24.79
N TRP A 136 -0.24 56.80 25.33
CA TRP A 136 0.71 55.91 24.64
C TRP A 136 0.30 55.61 23.19
N ARG A 137 1.19 55.90 22.26
CA ARG A 137 1.04 55.62 20.82
C ARG A 137 2.23 54.83 20.32
N GLN A 138 1.95 53.83 19.49
CA GLN A 138 2.99 53.11 18.79
C GLN A 138 3.50 53.92 17.60
N VAL A 139 4.81 54.10 17.54
CA VAL A 139 5.53 54.53 16.34
C VAL A 139 6.08 53.29 15.67
N LYS A 140 5.81 53.12 14.38
CA LYS A 140 6.32 52.02 13.58
C LYS A 140 6.70 52.51 12.19
N PHE A 141 7.95 52.33 11.81
CA PHE A 141 8.43 52.60 10.45
C PHE A 141 9.54 51.63 10.04
N THR A 142 9.72 51.44 8.75
CA THR A 142 10.81 50.64 8.19
C THR A 142 11.83 51.57 7.54
N VAL A 143 13.11 51.40 7.87
CA VAL A 143 14.23 52.07 7.20
C VAL A 143 14.82 51.10 6.20
N SER A 144 15.00 51.54 4.95
CA SER A 144 15.48 50.66 3.88
C SER A 144 16.91 50.21 4.12
N GLY A 145 17.23 48.97 3.75
CA GLY A 145 18.58 48.43 3.79
C GLY A 145 19.58 49.18 2.90
N SER A 146 19.08 49.94 1.92
CA SER A 146 19.91 50.85 1.12
C SER A 146 20.47 52.02 1.92
N GLU A 147 19.87 52.38 3.06
CA GLU A 147 20.44 53.37 3.99
C GLU A 147 21.55 52.79 4.87
N PHE A 148 21.70 51.46 4.88
CA PHE A 148 22.74 50.72 5.61
C PHE A 148 23.60 49.87 4.65
N PRO A 149 24.34 50.49 3.72
CA PRO A 149 25.27 49.78 2.85
C PRO A 149 26.47 49.23 3.65
N PRO A 150 27.30 48.33 3.09
CA PRO A 150 28.38 47.63 3.80
C PRO A 150 29.37 48.53 4.57
N GLU A 151 29.55 49.78 4.15
CA GLU A 151 30.38 50.78 4.82
C GLU A 151 29.79 51.30 6.15
N VAL A 152 28.48 51.12 6.39
CA VAL A 152 27.83 51.46 7.65
C VAL A 152 28.00 50.32 8.64
N THR A 153 29.05 50.41 9.46
CA THR A 153 29.40 49.38 10.45
C THR A 153 28.68 49.55 11.81
N GLY A 154 27.93 50.64 12.00
CA GLY A 154 27.12 50.91 13.19
C GLY A 154 26.15 52.07 13.01
N ALA A 155 25.11 52.16 13.83
CA ALA A 155 24.12 53.24 13.79
C ALA A 155 23.63 53.62 15.20
N ASN A 156 23.21 54.87 15.41
CA ASN A 156 22.66 55.36 16.66
C ASN A 156 21.22 55.83 16.47
N LEU A 157 20.29 55.31 17.25
CA LEU A 157 18.90 55.78 17.32
C LEU A 157 18.82 56.95 18.31
N TYR A 158 18.30 58.10 17.87
CA TYR A 158 18.10 59.30 18.67
C TYR A 158 16.61 59.58 18.90
N VAL A 159 16.26 59.87 20.15
CA VAL A 159 15.04 60.57 20.57
C VAL A 159 15.46 62.00 20.92
N LYS A 160 15.04 62.97 20.10
CA LYS A 160 15.44 64.38 20.24
C LYS A 160 14.24 65.22 20.69
N ARG A 161 14.46 66.13 21.63
CA ARG A 161 13.51 67.14 22.09
C ARG A 161 14.00 68.53 21.67
N GLY A 162 13.15 69.35 21.07
CA GLY A 162 13.45 70.76 20.78
C GLY A 162 13.45 71.64 22.03
N HIS A 163 12.56 71.34 22.99
CA HIS A 163 12.33 72.06 24.24
C HIS A 163 12.07 71.07 25.38
N ASN A 164 13.14 70.46 25.89
CA ASN A 164 13.03 69.41 26.92
C ASN A 164 12.42 69.92 28.24
N GLY A 165 12.41 71.24 28.49
CA GLY A 165 11.81 71.85 29.66
C GLY A 165 10.31 72.16 29.59
N ILE A 166 9.62 71.84 28.49
CA ILE A 166 8.18 72.06 28.34
C ILE A 166 7.48 70.71 28.08
N GLY A 167 6.73 70.24 29.08
CA GLY A 167 5.99 68.98 29.01
C GLY A 167 6.87 67.72 29.09
N ASN A 168 6.24 66.57 29.28
CA ASN A 168 6.92 65.28 29.46
C ASN A 168 6.72 64.36 28.25
N LEU A 169 7.81 63.77 27.74
CA LEU A 169 7.79 62.70 26.76
C LEU A 169 8.22 61.41 27.45
N TYR A 170 7.38 60.39 27.42
CA TYR A 170 7.72 59.06 27.88
C TYR A 170 8.01 58.18 26.66
N VAL A 171 9.07 57.37 26.70
CA VAL A 171 9.41 56.39 25.68
C VAL A 171 9.62 55.02 26.31
N ASP A 172 9.12 53.99 25.63
CA ASP A 172 9.13 52.61 26.10
C ASP A 172 9.10 51.61 24.92
N GLU A 173 9.40 50.33 25.15
CA GLU A 173 9.32 49.22 24.16
C GLU A 173 10.04 49.51 22.82
N ILE A 174 11.23 50.14 22.87
CA ILE A 174 12.01 50.46 21.67
C ILE A 174 12.61 49.18 21.09
N SER A 175 12.21 48.81 19.88
CA SER A 175 12.69 47.61 19.19
C SER A 175 13.20 47.94 17.79
N ILE A 176 14.38 47.38 17.46
CA ILE A 176 14.94 47.40 16.11
C ILE A 176 15.21 45.97 15.67
N ARG A 177 14.62 45.56 14.55
CA ARG A 177 14.76 44.20 14.00
C ARG A 177 15.02 44.26 12.50
N PRO A 178 15.91 43.42 11.95
CA PRO A 178 15.97 43.25 10.51
C PRO A 178 14.62 42.73 10.04
N VAL A 179 14.06 43.37 9.02
CA VAL A 179 12.88 42.87 8.32
C VAL A 179 13.37 41.67 7.53
N VAL A 180 13.18 40.49 8.09
CA VAL A 180 13.03 39.29 7.26
C VAL A 180 11.88 39.61 6.31
N PRO A 181 12.03 39.45 4.99
CA PRO A 181 10.97 39.81 4.05
C PRO A 181 9.68 39.12 4.47
N ALA A 182 8.81 39.87 5.14
CA ALA A 182 7.50 39.41 5.49
C ALA A 182 6.68 39.43 4.19
N PRO A 183 5.86 38.41 3.93
CA PRO A 183 4.91 38.45 2.82
C PRO A 183 4.09 39.74 2.93
N ALA A 184 3.69 40.25 1.76
CA ALA A 184 3.00 41.53 1.61
C ALA A 184 1.94 41.77 2.69
N ALA A 185 1.82 43.05 3.08
CA ALA A 185 0.63 43.58 3.73
C ALA A 185 -0.66 43.01 3.09
N PRO A 186 -1.74 42.83 3.89
CA PRO A 186 -2.99 42.29 3.39
C PRO A 186 -3.39 43.04 2.13
N ALA A 187 -3.70 42.28 1.08
CA ALA A 187 -4.31 42.83 -0.11
C ALA A 187 -5.45 43.75 0.31
N ASP A 188 -5.46 44.95 -0.26
CA ASP A 188 -6.61 45.83 -0.25
C ASP A 188 -7.87 44.98 -0.37
N ARG A 189 -8.81 45.17 0.57
CA ARG A 189 -10.08 44.47 0.59
C ARG A 189 -10.60 44.46 -0.83
N LEU A 190 -10.65 43.28 -1.46
CA LEU A 190 -10.94 43.11 -2.88
C LEU A 190 -12.08 44.06 -3.26
N ASP A 191 -11.79 45.02 -4.13
CA ASP A 191 -12.68 46.13 -4.46
C ASP A 191 -14.08 45.61 -4.79
N ARG A 192 -15.13 46.32 -4.37
CA ARG A 192 -16.55 45.98 -4.62
C ARG A 192 -16.79 45.34 -6.00
N TRP A 193 -17.62 44.29 -6.08
CA TRP A 193 -18.05 43.70 -7.35
C TRP A 193 -18.54 44.78 -8.34
N GLU A 194 -17.90 44.84 -9.50
CA GLU A 194 -18.23 45.73 -10.60
C GLU A 194 -18.91 44.95 -11.73
N TYR A 195 -19.41 45.67 -12.74
CA TYR A 195 -20.02 45.10 -13.94
C TYR A 195 -19.69 45.97 -15.15
N GLU A 196 -19.90 45.46 -16.36
CA GLU A 196 -19.47 46.07 -17.64
C GLU A 196 -20.19 47.38 -18.03
N LYS A 197 -20.16 48.41 -17.16
CA LYS A 197 -20.76 49.75 -17.39
C LYS A 197 -20.27 50.41 -18.67
N TRP A 198 -18.98 50.22 -19.01
CA TRP A 198 -18.37 50.78 -20.23
C TRP A 198 -18.96 50.19 -21.52
N ARG A 199 -19.65 49.05 -21.46
CA ARG A 199 -20.35 48.44 -22.59
C ARG A 199 -21.86 48.72 -22.57
N LYS A 200 -22.31 49.61 -21.66
CA LYS A 200 -23.71 49.94 -21.43
C LYS A 200 -24.57 48.71 -21.05
N ILE A 201 -23.96 47.70 -20.42
CA ILE A 201 -24.68 46.51 -19.93
C ILE A 201 -25.41 46.87 -18.62
N PRO A 202 -26.72 46.53 -18.46
CA PRO A 202 -27.46 46.76 -17.23
C PRO A 202 -26.84 46.06 -16.02
N ALA A 203 -27.11 46.56 -14.81
CA ALA A 203 -26.63 45.96 -13.57
C ALA A 203 -27.08 44.49 -13.46
N PRO A 204 -26.16 43.52 -13.33
CA PRO A 204 -26.46 42.08 -13.27
C PRO A 204 -27.25 41.64 -12.03
N GLY A 205 -27.34 42.50 -11.01
CA GLY A 205 -27.92 42.20 -9.72
C GLY A 205 -27.32 43.10 -8.65
N GLY A 206 -27.26 42.61 -7.41
CA GLY A 206 -26.81 43.41 -6.28
C GLY A 206 -26.58 42.61 -5.01
N ILE A 207 -26.21 43.31 -3.93
CA ILE A 207 -25.97 42.70 -2.63
C ILE A 207 -27.30 42.32 -1.98
N ASP A 208 -27.49 41.02 -1.75
CA ASP A 208 -28.58 40.47 -0.95
C ASP A 208 -28.08 40.25 0.47
N ARG A 209 -28.55 41.10 1.41
CA ARG A 209 -28.12 41.02 2.82
C ARG A 209 -28.77 39.88 3.59
N ALA A 210 -29.84 39.29 3.06
CA ALA A 210 -30.51 38.15 3.71
C ALA A 210 -29.78 36.82 3.43
N VAL A 211 -28.97 36.76 2.37
CA VAL A 211 -28.18 35.58 1.99
C VAL A 211 -26.70 35.91 2.18
N THR A 212 -26.06 35.30 3.17
CA THR A 212 -24.63 35.54 3.48
C THR A 212 -23.97 34.26 3.96
N ARG A 213 -22.66 34.15 3.72
CA ARG A 213 -21.83 33.08 4.25
C ARG A 213 -20.98 33.54 5.44
N SER A 214 -20.32 34.69 5.35
CA SER A 214 -19.39 35.20 6.37
C SER A 214 -19.84 36.49 7.08
N GLY A 215 -21.04 36.99 6.76
CA GLY A 215 -21.62 38.19 7.34
C GLY A 215 -21.37 39.44 6.48
N GLY A 216 -22.42 40.18 6.13
CA GLY A 216 -22.36 41.42 5.32
C GLY A 216 -23.17 41.41 4.01
N GLY A 217 -23.69 40.25 3.61
CA GLY A 217 -24.52 40.05 2.41
C GLY A 217 -23.73 39.57 1.19
N SER A 218 -24.30 38.66 0.41
CA SER A 218 -23.66 38.08 -0.80
C SER A 218 -24.06 38.84 -2.05
N TYR A 219 -23.22 38.84 -3.08
CA TYR A 219 -23.62 39.40 -4.37
C TYR A 219 -24.50 38.40 -5.13
N CYS A 220 -25.74 38.79 -5.41
CA CYS A 220 -26.70 38.00 -6.18
C CYS A 220 -26.73 38.47 -7.64
N MET A 221 -26.40 37.58 -8.57
CA MET A 221 -26.57 37.77 -10.01
C MET A 221 -27.94 37.24 -10.45
N PHE A 222 -28.89 38.16 -10.55
CA PHE A 222 -30.22 37.94 -11.12
C PHE A 222 -30.84 39.28 -11.49
N ALA A 223 -31.31 39.40 -12.73
CA ALA A 223 -32.09 40.56 -13.18
C ALA A 223 -33.18 40.10 -14.16
N PRO A 224 -34.48 40.40 -13.89
CA PRO A 224 -35.57 40.01 -14.78
C PRO A 224 -35.37 40.51 -16.22
N GLY A 225 -35.52 39.61 -17.19
CA GLY A 225 -35.39 39.92 -18.63
C GLY A 225 -33.94 40.14 -19.13
N GLN A 226 -32.92 40.06 -18.27
CA GLN A 226 -31.53 40.23 -18.69
C GLN A 226 -30.92 38.91 -19.19
N LYS A 227 -30.68 38.85 -20.50
CA LYS A 227 -29.84 37.80 -21.12
C LYS A 227 -28.39 38.26 -21.12
N GLY A 228 -27.47 37.37 -20.74
CA GLY A 228 -26.03 37.65 -20.66
C GLY A 228 -25.67 38.71 -19.61
N ALA A 229 -24.91 38.34 -18.58
CA ALA A 229 -24.42 39.32 -17.61
C ALA A 229 -23.05 38.92 -17.09
N SER A 230 -22.27 39.89 -16.61
CA SER A 230 -21.01 39.61 -15.95
C SER A 230 -20.78 40.57 -14.80
N ILE A 231 -20.20 40.03 -13.74
CA ILE A 231 -19.55 40.82 -12.70
C ILE A 231 -18.07 40.51 -12.71
N TYR A 232 -17.28 41.46 -12.25
CA TYR A 232 -15.86 41.25 -12.08
C TYR A 232 -15.32 41.97 -10.85
N GLN A 233 -14.16 41.50 -10.41
CA GLN A 233 -13.41 42.07 -9.30
C GLN A 233 -11.93 42.07 -9.65
N ARG A 234 -11.21 43.13 -9.24
CA ARG A 234 -9.76 43.20 -9.41
C ARG A 234 -9.08 42.23 -8.46
N ILE A 235 -8.11 41.48 -8.97
CA ILE A 235 -7.36 40.51 -8.19
C ILE A 235 -5.95 41.07 -7.89
N PRO A 236 -5.50 41.07 -6.62
CA PRO A 236 -4.11 41.34 -6.30
C PRO A 236 -3.20 40.25 -6.89
N PHE A 237 -2.11 40.64 -7.53
CA PHE A 237 -1.13 39.70 -8.07
C PHE A 237 0.28 40.31 -8.04
N ARG A 238 1.28 39.44 -8.17
CA ARG A 238 2.69 39.83 -8.32
C ARG A 238 3.26 39.20 -9.59
N PRO A 239 3.94 39.98 -10.47
CA PRO A 239 4.61 39.42 -11.63
C PRO A 239 5.60 38.31 -11.22
N GLY A 240 5.54 37.16 -11.89
CA GLY A 240 6.41 36.01 -11.61
C GLY A 240 5.96 35.08 -10.48
N GLU A 241 4.86 35.39 -9.77
CA GLU A 241 4.24 34.49 -8.77
C GLU A 241 2.94 33.90 -9.31
N GLY A 242 2.60 32.67 -8.89
CA GLY A 242 1.29 32.08 -9.13
C GLY A 242 0.21 32.71 -8.23
N LEU A 243 -1.03 32.26 -8.37
CA LEU A 243 -2.19 32.78 -7.66
C LEU A 243 -3.18 31.67 -7.32
N GLU A 244 -3.64 31.63 -6.08
CA GLU A 244 -4.76 30.80 -5.63
C GLU A 244 -6.00 31.68 -5.41
N LEU A 245 -7.09 31.34 -6.11
CA LEU A 245 -8.40 31.94 -5.91
C LEU A 245 -9.30 30.95 -5.16
N SER A 246 -9.97 31.41 -4.10
CA SER A 246 -11.08 30.67 -3.48
C SER A 246 -12.30 31.55 -3.35
N PHE A 247 -13.47 31.00 -3.68
CA PHE A 247 -14.75 31.67 -3.54
C PHE A 247 -15.88 30.66 -3.39
N TYR A 248 -17.01 31.10 -2.86
CA TYR A 248 -18.16 30.25 -2.63
C TYR A 248 -19.33 30.67 -3.48
N LEU A 249 -20.01 29.69 -4.07
CA LEU A 249 -21.25 29.92 -4.80
C LEU A 249 -22.41 29.19 -4.15
N LYS A 250 -23.59 29.81 -4.19
CA LYS A 250 -24.89 29.20 -3.95
C LYS A 250 -25.77 29.46 -5.16
N ALA A 251 -26.49 28.45 -5.65
CA ALA A 251 -27.30 28.55 -6.86
C ALA A 251 -28.74 28.09 -6.61
N GLU A 252 -29.70 28.87 -7.09
CA GLU A 252 -31.14 28.59 -7.01
C GLU A 252 -31.72 28.56 -8.43
N LYS A 253 -32.02 27.36 -8.94
CA LYS A 253 -32.61 27.15 -10.28
C LYS A 253 -31.81 27.76 -11.43
N VAL A 254 -30.48 27.80 -11.31
CA VAL A 254 -29.58 28.28 -12.36
C VAL A 254 -29.45 27.19 -13.43
N PRO A 255 -29.56 27.47 -14.75
CA PRO A 255 -29.37 26.47 -15.78
C PRO A 255 -27.97 25.82 -15.74
N ASP A 256 -27.86 24.58 -16.20
CA ASP A 256 -26.59 23.86 -16.19
C ASP A 256 -25.50 24.56 -17.00
N LYS A 257 -24.31 24.70 -16.39
CA LYS A 257 -23.14 25.41 -16.94
C LYS A 257 -23.45 26.86 -17.37
N ASP A 258 -24.45 27.51 -16.78
CA ASP A 258 -24.80 28.88 -17.14
C ASP A 258 -23.74 29.90 -16.70
N ALA A 259 -23.10 29.64 -15.56
CA ALA A 259 -22.06 30.47 -15.00
C ALA A 259 -20.66 29.99 -15.44
N SER A 260 -19.79 30.92 -15.80
CA SER A 260 -18.41 30.67 -16.21
C SER A 260 -17.42 31.60 -15.51
N PHE A 261 -16.26 31.06 -15.12
CA PHE A 261 -15.17 31.80 -14.49
C PHE A 261 -14.06 32.08 -15.50
N MET A 262 -13.59 33.32 -15.57
CA MET A 262 -12.51 33.73 -16.48
C MET A 262 -11.65 34.79 -15.82
N ILE A 263 -10.39 34.96 -16.26
CA ILE A 263 -9.52 36.04 -15.78
C ILE A 263 -9.04 36.87 -16.96
N LEU A 264 -9.34 38.17 -16.95
CA LEU A 264 -8.86 39.13 -17.95
C LEU A 264 -7.54 39.75 -17.48
N VAL A 265 -6.57 39.79 -18.38
CA VAL A 265 -5.27 40.45 -18.21
C VAL A 265 -5.31 41.80 -18.94
N ASN A 266 -5.11 42.88 -18.20
CA ASN A 266 -4.79 44.18 -18.78
C ASN A 266 -3.28 44.31 -18.85
N HIS A 267 -2.72 44.54 -20.03
CA HIS A 267 -1.27 44.68 -20.23
C HIS A 267 -0.84 46.15 -20.14
N LYS A 268 0.42 46.39 -19.79
CA LYS A 268 0.98 47.76 -19.72
C LYS A 268 0.93 48.49 -21.08
N ASN A 269 1.34 47.81 -22.16
CA ASN A 269 1.54 48.41 -23.49
C ASN A 269 0.86 47.63 -24.63
N LYS A 270 -0.12 46.75 -24.34
CA LYS A 270 -0.80 45.89 -25.32
C LYS A 270 -2.31 45.81 -25.07
N LYS A 271 -3.06 45.31 -26.06
CA LYS A 271 -4.49 44.99 -25.90
C LYS A 271 -4.69 43.92 -24.82
N THR A 272 -5.86 43.93 -24.19
CA THR A 272 -6.24 42.96 -23.15
C THR A 272 -6.28 41.53 -23.69
N SER A 273 -6.00 40.56 -22.82
CA SER A 273 -6.05 39.12 -23.15
C SER A 273 -6.72 38.32 -22.01
N TRP A 274 -7.05 37.06 -22.26
CA TRP A 274 -7.59 36.16 -21.24
C TRP A 274 -6.53 35.15 -20.81
N ILE A 275 -6.47 34.82 -19.52
CA ILE A 275 -5.66 33.68 -19.04
C ILE A 275 -6.22 32.40 -19.66
N ALA A 276 -5.32 31.58 -20.22
CA ALA A 276 -5.64 30.27 -20.78
C ALA A 276 -5.00 29.16 -19.94
N MET A 277 -5.76 28.09 -19.67
CA MET A 277 -5.30 26.95 -18.86
C MET A 277 -5.52 25.62 -19.61
N PRO A 278 -4.46 24.85 -19.90
CA PRO A 278 -3.04 25.14 -19.61
C PRO A 278 -2.51 26.34 -20.43
N PRO A 279 -1.39 26.97 -20.02
CA PRO A 279 -0.80 28.11 -20.74
C PRO A 279 -0.62 27.82 -22.23
N GLY A 280 -1.06 28.75 -23.09
CA GLY A 280 -0.99 28.61 -24.55
C GLY A 280 -2.10 27.77 -25.21
N SER A 281 -3.00 27.14 -24.45
CA SER A 281 -4.08 26.29 -25.00
C SER A 281 -5.22 27.05 -25.67
N GLY A 282 -5.37 28.35 -25.38
CA GLY A 282 -6.54 29.14 -25.78
C GLY A 282 -7.82 28.85 -24.97
N VAL A 283 -7.81 27.89 -24.04
CA VAL A 283 -8.96 27.57 -23.17
C VAL A 283 -9.04 28.58 -22.03
N ASN A 284 -9.93 29.56 -22.15
CA ASN A 284 -10.05 30.72 -21.25
C ASN A 284 -11.20 30.65 -20.23
N VAL A 285 -12.00 29.57 -20.27
CA VAL A 285 -13.00 29.28 -19.25
C VAL A 285 -12.38 28.36 -18.21
N LEU A 286 -12.11 28.91 -17.04
CA LEU A 286 -11.37 28.24 -15.96
C LEU A 286 -12.25 27.30 -15.13
N GLY A 287 -13.57 27.46 -15.23
CA GLY A 287 -14.56 26.55 -14.66
C GLY A 287 -15.97 27.02 -14.96
N THR A 288 -16.95 26.17 -14.66
CA THR A 288 -18.38 26.48 -14.85
C THR A 288 -19.22 26.01 -13.66
N ALA A 289 -20.39 26.64 -13.47
CA ALA A 289 -21.38 26.24 -12.48
C ALA A 289 -22.80 26.36 -13.05
N GLY A 290 -23.72 25.55 -12.51
CA GLY A 290 -25.13 25.52 -12.85
C GLY A 290 -25.86 24.48 -11.99
N GLY A 291 -27.18 24.45 -12.06
CA GLY A 291 -28.05 23.64 -11.21
C GLY A 291 -28.51 24.38 -9.95
N THR A 292 -29.02 23.61 -8.99
CA THR A 292 -29.40 24.12 -7.66
C THR A 292 -28.51 23.47 -6.61
N PHE A 293 -27.78 24.26 -5.84
CA PHE A 293 -26.90 23.78 -4.78
C PHE A 293 -26.71 24.86 -3.71
N ASP A 294 -26.52 24.42 -2.47
CA ASP A 294 -26.14 25.31 -1.38
C ASP A 294 -24.64 25.67 -1.45
N TRP A 295 -24.17 26.55 -0.56
CA TRP A 295 -22.78 27.05 -0.54
C TRP A 295 -21.73 25.97 -0.82
N ARG A 296 -21.07 26.08 -1.97
CA ARG A 296 -19.99 25.20 -2.42
C ARG A 296 -18.74 26.02 -2.71
N GLU A 297 -17.59 25.55 -2.22
CA GLU A 297 -16.30 26.15 -2.51
C GLU A 297 -15.85 25.86 -3.94
N PHE A 298 -15.25 26.85 -4.57
CA PHE A 298 -14.52 26.73 -5.81
C PHE A 298 -13.11 27.26 -5.60
N ARG A 299 -12.12 26.48 -6.04
CA ARG A 299 -10.70 26.87 -6.01
C ARG A 299 -10.13 26.86 -7.41
N LEU A 300 -9.37 27.89 -7.76
CA LEU A 300 -8.66 28.01 -9.03
C LEU A 300 -7.18 28.31 -8.75
N SER A 301 -6.31 27.39 -9.14
CA SER A 301 -4.86 27.53 -9.11
C SER A 301 -4.34 28.06 -10.44
N ILE A 302 -3.76 29.26 -10.44
CA ILE A 302 -3.16 29.90 -11.61
C ILE A 302 -1.63 29.85 -11.43
N PRO A 303 -0.89 29.08 -12.25
CA PRO A 303 0.55 29.02 -12.14
C PRO A 303 1.20 30.33 -12.62
N ALA A 304 2.43 30.60 -12.17
CA ALA A 304 3.13 31.85 -12.45
C ALA A 304 3.31 32.11 -13.97
N ASP A 305 3.54 31.06 -14.74
CA ASP A 305 3.73 31.10 -16.20
C ASP A 305 2.44 31.37 -16.98
N ALA A 306 1.27 31.20 -16.35
CA ALA A 306 -0.02 31.60 -16.93
C ALA A 306 -0.29 33.11 -16.82
N ILE A 307 0.47 33.83 -15.97
CA ILE A 307 0.33 35.27 -15.75
C ILE A 307 1.43 36.00 -16.55
N PRO A 308 1.08 36.77 -17.60
CA PRO A 308 2.07 37.49 -18.40
C PRO A 308 2.89 38.48 -17.57
N GLU A 309 4.22 38.53 -17.77
CA GLU A 309 5.11 39.46 -17.06
C GLU A 309 4.74 40.94 -17.28
N ASP A 310 4.14 41.25 -18.44
CA ASP A 310 3.69 42.60 -18.79
C ASP A 310 2.27 42.93 -18.30
N ALA A 311 1.66 42.07 -17.47
CA ALA A 311 0.39 42.34 -16.83
C ALA A 311 0.46 43.60 -15.94
N ALA A 312 -0.50 44.49 -16.13
CA ALA A 312 -0.73 45.68 -15.31
C ALA A 312 -1.86 45.46 -14.29
N SER A 313 -2.86 44.64 -14.62
CA SER A 313 -3.90 44.19 -13.68
C SER A 313 -4.58 42.90 -14.13
N LEU A 314 -5.09 42.14 -13.16
CA LEU A 314 -5.93 40.96 -13.38
C LEU A 314 -7.35 41.23 -12.87
N LEU A 315 -8.36 40.83 -13.66
CA LEU A 315 -9.78 40.93 -13.30
C LEU A 315 -10.42 39.55 -13.34
N PHE A 316 -10.96 39.08 -12.22
CA PHE A 316 -11.77 37.86 -12.17
C PHE A 316 -13.16 38.17 -12.68
N PHE A 317 -13.63 37.44 -13.68
CA PHE A 317 -14.98 37.55 -14.24
C PHE A 317 -15.81 36.33 -13.84
N LEU A 318 -16.99 36.60 -13.29
CA LEU A 318 -18.10 35.65 -13.19
C LEU A 318 -19.15 36.04 -14.24
N LYS A 319 -19.31 35.21 -15.27
CA LYS A 319 -20.23 35.47 -16.39
C LYS A 319 -21.42 34.53 -16.34
N ARG A 320 -22.62 35.04 -16.65
CA ARG A 320 -23.87 34.30 -16.80
C ARG A 320 -24.38 34.42 -18.24
N ARG A 321 -24.86 33.32 -18.83
CA ARG A 321 -25.49 33.34 -20.16
C ARG A 321 -26.97 33.74 -20.06
N GLN A 322 -27.66 33.31 -19.00
CA GLN A 322 -29.10 33.54 -18.78
C GLN A 322 -29.34 34.13 -17.38
N ASN A 323 -29.00 35.41 -17.19
CA ASN A 323 -29.07 36.07 -15.88
C ASN A 323 -30.50 36.24 -15.33
N ASP A 324 -31.52 36.04 -16.17
CA ASP A 324 -32.93 36.04 -15.81
C ASP A 324 -33.46 34.65 -15.39
N ALA A 325 -32.63 33.60 -15.45
CA ALA A 325 -33.00 32.24 -15.09
C ALA A 325 -32.29 31.80 -13.79
N GLY A 326 -33.00 31.90 -12.66
CA GLY A 326 -32.48 31.50 -11.35
C GLY A 326 -31.47 32.49 -10.74
N LYS A 327 -31.21 32.37 -9.44
CA LYS A 327 -30.31 33.28 -8.71
C LYS A 327 -28.97 32.60 -8.44
N LEU A 328 -27.88 33.32 -8.69
CA LEU A 328 -26.53 32.86 -8.36
C LEU A 328 -25.89 33.83 -7.37
N TYR A 329 -25.48 33.33 -6.22
CA TYR A 329 -24.82 34.09 -5.18
C TYR A 329 -23.33 33.78 -5.17
N ILE A 330 -22.50 34.81 -4.97
CA ILE A 330 -21.07 34.67 -4.69
C ILE A 330 -20.71 35.37 -3.38
N ASP A 331 -19.90 34.70 -2.56
CA ASP A 331 -19.40 35.21 -1.28
C ASP A 331 -17.98 34.65 -1.00
N ASP A 332 -17.30 35.20 0.02
CA ASP A 332 -15.96 34.78 0.47
C ASP A 332 -14.90 34.70 -0.64
N PHE A 333 -14.93 35.64 -1.60
CA PHE A 333 -13.89 35.72 -2.63
C PHE A 333 -12.55 36.11 -2.00
N THR A 334 -11.54 35.29 -2.23
CA THR A 334 -10.18 35.47 -1.75
C THR A 334 -9.21 35.19 -2.88
N ALA A 335 -8.11 35.94 -2.89
CA ALA A 335 -7.03 35.78 -3.84
C ALA A 335 -5.70 35.98 -3.11
N ALA A 336 -4.85 34.96 -3.12
CA ALA A 336 -3.58 34.97 -2.41
C ALA A 336 -2.49 34.25 -3.22
N PRO A 337 -1.20 34.55 -2.96
CA PRO A 337 -0.12 33.71 -3.46
C PRO A 337 -0.31 32.26 -2.99
N PRO A 338 0.14 31.25 -3.76
CA PRO A 338 0.14 29.86 -3.33
C PRO A 338 0.85 29.75 -1.98
N GLN A 339 0.12 29.36 -0.94
CA GLN A 339 0.76 29.05 0.34
C GLN A 339 1.56 27.77 0.16
N ALA A 340 2.83 27.78 0.55
CA ALA A 340 3.58 26.54 0.74
C ALA A 340 2.77 25.67 1.71
N GLU A 341 2.37 24.47 1.28
CA GLU A 341 1.67 23.53 2.14
C GLU A 341 2.50 23.35 3.41
N LYS A 342 1.93 23.69 4.57
CA LYS A 342 2.56 23.33 5.83
C LYS A 342 2.75 21.82 5.83
N PRO A 343 3.96 21.30 6.08
CA PRO A 343 4.21 19.88 6.05
C PRO A 343 3.29 19.19 7.07
N VAL A 344 2.31 18.45 6.57
CA VAL A 344 1.45 17.61 7.40
C VAL A 344 2.34 16.47 7.90
N GLN A 345 2.58 16.40 9.20
CA GLN A 345 3.23 15.24 9.78
C GLN A 345 2.24 14.07 9.74
N VAL A 346 2.70 12.93 9.22
CA VAL A 346 1.94 11.69 9.17
C VAL A 346 2.79 10.56 9.74
N VAL A 347 2.13 9.51 10.22
CA VAL A 347 2.79 8.24 10.55
C VAL A 347 2.87 7.41 9.28
N ASN A 348 4.07 6.92 8.96
CA ASN A 348 4.25 5.99 7.85
C ASN A 348 3.85 4.56 8.28
N LEU A 349 2.77 4.06 7.70
CA LEU A 349 2.18 2.73 7.91
C LEU A 349 2.65 1.70 6.87
N TRP A 350 3.65 2.01 6.05
CA TRP A 350 4.20 1.07 5.09
C TRP A 350 4.75 -0.18 5.81
N PRO A 351 4.39 -1.40 5.39
CA PRO A 351 4.66 -2.61 6.17
C PRO A 351 6.07 -3.15 5.97
N GLY A 352 7.12 -2.33 6.14
CA GLY A 352 8.52 -2.77 5.98
C GLY A 352 9.43 -1.61 5.65
N ASP A 353 10.61 -1.88 5.12
CA ASP A 353 11.53 -0.83 4.67
C ASP A 353 11.09 -0.27 3.31
N GLY A 354 10.55 0.95 3.31
CA GLY A 354 10.16 1.68 2.11
C GLY A 354 11.30 2.44 1.43
N SER A 355 12.50 2.47 2.05
CA SER A 355 13.73 3.11 1.55
C SER A 355 14.77 2.13 0.99
N PHE A 356 14.53 0.82 1.14
CA PHE A 356 15.36 -0.26 0.60
C PHE A 356 16.79 -0.38 1.18
N GLU A 357 17.10 0.36 2.23
CA GLU A 357 18.39 0.32 2.93
C GLU A 357 18.70 -1.05 3.57
N GLY A 358 17.70 -1.64 4.21
CA GLY A 358 17.72 -3.00 4.77
C GLY A 358 17.48 -4.08 3.70
N GLY A 359 16.75 -3.77 2.62
CA GLY A 359 16.49 -4.68 1.50
C GLY A 359 15.10 -4.50 0.90
N SER A 360 14.78 -5.31 -0.11
CA SER A 360 13.47 -5.27 -0.79
C SER A 360 12.59 -6.45 -0.41
N THR A 361 11.54 -6.19 0.38
CA THR A 361 10.61 -7.23 0.85
C THR A 361 9.40 -7.41 -0.08
N PHE A 362 8.87 -6.31 -0.63
CA PHE A 362 7.62 -6.32 -1.42
C PHE A 362 7.84 -6.23 -2.93
N PHE A 363 9.08 -6.06 -3.38
CA PHE A 363 9.39 -5.95 -4.80
C PHE A 363 10.39 -7.02 -5.20
N GLN A 364 10.19 -7.60 -6.38
CA GLN A 364 11.07 -8.62 -6.94
C GLN A 364 12.38 -8.04 -7.51
N LEU A 365 12.52 -6.72 -7.57
CA LEU A 365 13.72 -6.08 -8.06
C LEU A 365 14.75 -5.95 -6.94
N PRO A 366 16.05 -6.20 -7.23
CA PRO A 366 17.10 -5.90 -6.28
C PRO A 366 17.21 -4.38 -6.08
N PRO A 367 17.65 -3.91 -4.90
CA PRO A 367 17.94 -2.49 -4.71
C PRO A 367 19.15 -2.05 -5.55
N ASP A 368 19.09 -0.84 -6.10
CA ASP A 368 20.09 -0.14 -6.87
C ASP A 368 20.79 0.90 -5.99
N GLU A 369 22.12 1.02 -6.11
CA GLU A 369 22.94 1.95 -5.31
C GLU A 369 23.42 3.17 -6.11
N THR A 370 22.90 3.38 -7.33
CA THR A 370 23.37 4.47 -8.21
C THR A 370 22.66 5.78 -7.95
N ARG A 371 21.40 5.74 -7.52
CA ARG A 371 20.55 6.89 -7.22
C ARG A 371 19.60 6.54 -6.09
N ALA A 372 19.41 7.45 -5.15
CA ALA A 372 18.41 7.33 -4.09
C ALA A 372 17.85 8.72 -3.76
N PHE A 373 16.60 8.74 -3.28
CA PHE A 373 15.99 9.91 -2.66
C PHE A 373 16.34 9.95 -1.18
N HIS A 374 16.25 8.79 -0.50
CA HIS A 374 16.58 8.61 0.90
C HIS A 374 17.72 7.59 1.05
N GLY A 375 18.70 7.89 1.90
CA GLY A 375 19.83 6.98 2.10
C GLY A 375 20.73 6.87 0.86
N ARG A 376 21.03 5.63 0.46
CA ARG A 376 21.94 5.26 -0.63
C ARG A 376 21.31 4.29 -1.63
N ARG A 377 20.16 3.69 -1.33
CA ARG A 377 19.55 2.62 -2.12
C ARG A 377 18.16 3.04 -2.62
N SER A 378 17.77 2.55 -3.79
CA SER A 378 16.40 2.66 -4.30
C SER A 378 16.04 1.44 -5.15
N LEU A 379 14.83 1.37 -5.72
CA LEU A 379 14.48 0.36 -6.71
C LEU A 379 14.60 0.89 -8.12
N ARG A 380 15.28 0.16 -9.01
CA ARG A 380 15.43 0.54 -10.41
C ARG A 380 14.64 -0.37 -11.33
N MET A 381 13.71 0.19 -12.09
CA MET A 381 13.04 -0.43 -13.21
C MET A 381 13.85 -0.22 -14.49
N GLU A 382 14.26 -1.30 -15.14
CA GLU A 382 15.08 -1.25 -16.36
C GLU A 382 14.29 -0.76 -17.58
N PRO A 383 14.97 -0.18 -18.60
CA PRO A 383 14.33 0.31 -19.83
C PRO A 383 13.41 -0.72 -20.51
N ALA A 384 13.80 -1.99 -20.51
CA ALA A 384 13.05 -3.10 -21.14
C ALA A 384 11.76 -3.48 -20.39
N GLN A 385 11.59 -3.08 -19.13
CA GLN A 385 10.39 -3.39 -18.36
C GLN A 385 9.30 -2.34 -18.64
N THR A 386 8.06 -2.73 -18.92
CA THR A 386 6.97 -1.74 -19.12
C THR A 386 6.19 -1.43 -17.85
N GLY A 387 6.38 -2.24 -16.81
CA GLY A 387 5.75 -2.06 -15.51
C GLY A 387 6.37 -2.89 -14.41
N LEU A 388 5.93 -2.63 -13.18
CA LEU A 388 6.30 -3.33 -11.96
C LEU A 388 5.04 -3.51 -11.11
N THR A 389 4.97 -4.57 -10.31
CA THR A 389 3.91 -4.75 -9.32
C THR A 389 4.57 -5.10 -8.00
N SER A 390 4.13 -4.45 -6.93
CA SER A 390 4.48 -4.85 -5.56
C SER A 390 3.71 -6.10 -5.15
N GLY A 391 4.21 -6.79 -4.12
CA GLY A 391 3.43 -7.75 -3.36
C GLY A 391 2.22 -7.10 -2.70
N TYR A 392 1.31 -7.92 -2.17
CA TYR A 392 0.20 -7.43 -1.38
C TYR A 392 0.70 -6.90 -0.02
N LEU A 393 0.20 -5.72 0.32
CA LEU A 393 0.26 -5.16 1.66
C LEU A 393 -0.97 -5.72 2.40
N PHE A 394 -0.76 -6.76 3.19
CA PHE A 394 -1.83 -7.48 3.87
C PHE A 394 -2.34 -6.70 5.08
N ARG A 395 -3.65 -6.47 5.12
CA ARG A 395 -4.39 -5.95 6.27
C ARG A 395 -3.83 -4.64 6.85
N VAL A 396 -3.23 -3.81 6.00
CA VAL A 396 -2.62 -2.52 6.39
C VAL A 396 -3.64 -1.39 6.53
N MET A 397 -4.85 -1.55 5.96
CA MET A 397 -5.93 -0.56 6.04
C MET A 397 -7.02 -0.98 7.01
N ARG A 398 -7.63 0.01 7.67
CA ARG A 398 -8.85 -0.18 8.47
C ARG A 398 -10.11 0.08 7.61
N PRO A 399 -11.20 -0.66 7.87
CA PRO A 399 -12.50 -0.40 7.28
C PRO A 399 -12.95 1.06 7.38
N ASN A 400 -13.55 1.57 6.31
CA ASN A 400 -14.18 2.90 6.21
C ASN A 400 -13.26 4.08 6.52
N ARG A 401 -11.94 3.91 6.36
CA ARG A 401 -10.94 4.99 6.48
C ARG A 401 -10.34 5.31 5.12
N THR A 402 -9.97 6.57 4.93
CA THR A 402 -9.19 6.99 3.76
C THR A 402 -7.72 6.79 4.04
N TYR A 403 -6.96 6.45 3.00
CA TYR A 403 -5.52 6.33 3.06
C TYR A 403 -4.91 7.00 1.83
N THR A 404 -3.67 7.48 1.98
CA THR A 404 -2.87 8.00 0.89
C THR A 404 -1.55 7.26 0.84
N VAL A 405 -1.28 6.64 -0.31
CA VAL A 405 0.02 6.04 -0.62
C VAL A 405 0.86 7.08 -1.36
N SER A 406 2.14 7.15 -1.07
CA SER A 406 3.08 7.99 -1.81
C SER A 406 4.45 7.34 -1.91
N GLY A 407 5.27 7.86 -2.80
CA GLY A 407 6.69 7.54 -2.92
C GLY A 407 7.35 8.54 -3.86
N TYR A 408 8.67 8.45 -3.98
CA TYR A 408 9.46 9.29 -4.85
C TYR A 408 9.90 8.50 -6.08
N ALA A 409 9.92 9.17 -7.22
CA ALA A 409 10.35 8.59 -8.48
C ALA A 409 11.24 9.57 -9.24
N THR A 410 12.25 9.05 -9.92
CA THR A 410 13.05 9.79 -10.90
C THR A 410 13.30 8.92 -12.13
N SER A 411 13.82 9.50 -13.20
CA SER A 411 14.10 8.78 -14.45
C SER A 411 15.42 9.20 -15.08
N ASP A 412 15.83 8.47 -16.11
CA ASP A 412 16.94 8.82 -17.00
C ASP A 412 16.48 9.68 -18.19
N ARG A 413 15.19 9.64 -18.52
CA ARG A 413 14.55 10.34 -19.63
C ARG A 413 13.18 10.89 -19.21
N PRO A 414 12.69 11.98 -19.84
CA PRO A 414 11.35 12.48 -19.57
C PRO A 414 10.29 11.40 -19.80
N GLY A 415 9.28 11.34 -18.94
CA GLY A 415 8.22 10.35 -19.09
C GLY A 415 7.22 10.37 -17.95
N LYS A 416 6.06 9.75 -18.17
CA LYS A 416 4.99 9.68 -17.18
C LYS A 416 4.98 8.35 -16.44
N LEU A 417 5.14 8.37 -15.12
CA LEU A 417 4.89 7.20 -14.28
C LEU A 417 3.43 7.21 -13.83
N THR A 418 2.73 6.10 -14.04
CA THR A 418 1.37 5.89 -13.52
C THR A 418 1.41 4.81 -12.44
N VAL A 419 0.72 5.07 -11.34
CA VAL A 419 0.63 4.17 -10.18
C VAL A 419 -0.83 3.85 -9.91
N LYS A 420 -1.15 2.56 -9.79
CA LYS A 420 -2.48 2.06 -9.45
C LYS A 420 -2.41 1.30 -8.14
N ALA A 421 -3.42 1.45 -7.31
CA ALA A 421 -3.63 0.60 -6.15
C ALA A 421 -4.82 -0.31 -6.43
N ASP A 422 -4.58 -1.62 -6.44
CA ASP A 422 -5.61 -2.62 -6.68
C ASP A 422 -5.86 -3.42 -5.41
N SER A 423 -7.14 -3.56 -5.04
CA SER A 423 -7.55 -4.40 -3.93
C SER A 423 -7.36 -5.89 -4.25
N HIS A 424 -7.41 -6.72 -3.22
CA HIS A 424 -7.47 -8.17 -3.41
C HIS A 424 -8.79 -8.67 -4.04
N LYS A 425 -9.80 -7.79 -4.20
CA LYS A 425 -11.02 -8.06 -4.99
C LYS A 425 -10.87 -7.71 -6.47
N TYR A 426 -9.64 -7.44 -6.92
CA TYR A 426 -9.32 -7.07 -8.30
C TYR A 426 -9.95 -5.73 -8.74
N GLU A 427 -10.24 -4.86 -7.78
CA GLU A 427 -10.77 -3.53 -8.04
C GLU A 427 -9.67 -2.48 -7.87
N THR A 428 -9.52 -1.58 -8.84
CA THR A 428 -8.64 -0.41 -8.67
C THR A 428 -9.27 0.54 -7.66
N ILE A 429 -8.68 0.67 -6.49
CA ILE A 429 -9.15 1.51 -5.38
C ILE A 429 -8.47 2.88 -5.33
N GLY A 430 -7.44 3.10 -6.14
CA GLY A 430 -6.77 4.39 -6.30
C GLY A 430 -5.91 4.44 -7.56
N THR A 431 -5.70 5.63 -8.11
CA THR A 431 -4.77 5.86 -9.22
C THR A 431 -4.11 7.23 -9.06
N GLY A 432 -2.83 7.30 -9.37
CA GLY A 432 -2.04 8.52 -9.41
C GLY A 432 -1.05 8.50 -10.57
N SER A 433 -0.46 9.65 -10.87
CA SER A 433 0.61 9.75 -11.87
C SER A 433 1.53 10.91 -11.57
N VAL A 434 2.76 10.85 -12.06
CA VAL A 434 3.75 11.91 -11.94
C VAL A 434 4.54 12.04 -13.25
N GLU A 435 4.76 13.28 -13.69
CA GLU A 435 5.61 13.59 -14.85
C GLU A 435 7.07 13.65 -14.39
N LEU A 436 7.89 12.72 -14.85
CA LEU A 436 9.30 12.60 -14.48
C LEU A 436 10.18 13.42 -15.41
N ALA A 437 11.18 14.06 -14.83
CA ALA A 437 12.28 14.70 -15.54
C ALA A 437 13.60 14.00 -15.17
N PRO A 438 14.57 13.91 -16.09
CA PRO A 438 15.82 13.22 -15.84
C PRO A 438 16.54 13.72 -14.59
N GLY A 439 16.83 12.83 -13.64
CA GLY A 439 17.57 13.14 -12.41
C GLY A 439 16.82 13.94 -11.35
N GLU A 440 15.59 14.40 -11.62
CA GLU A 440 14.76 15.09 -10.63
C GLU A 440 13.89 14.06 -9.89
N TRP A 441 13.95 14.05 -8.56
CA TRP A 441 13.06 13.23 -7.73
C TRP A 441 11.73 13.93 -7.52
N LYS A 442 10.66 13.30 -8.00
CA LYS A 442 9.29 13.79 -7.86
C LYS A 442 8.44 12.81 -7.10
N ARG A 443 7.55 13.35 -6.28
CA ARG A 443 6.64 12.55 -5.48
C ARG A 443 5.41 12.17 -6.28
N PHE A 444 5.06 10.90 -6.27
CA PHE A 444 3.72 10.45 -6.68
C PHE A 444 2.85 10.22 -5.44
N THR A 445 1.56 10.43 -5.62
CA THR A 445 0.55 10.26 -4.57
C THR A 445 -0.66 9.53 -5.14
N VAL A 446 -1.18 8.56 -4.40
CA VAL A 446 -2.36 7.77 -4.74
C VAL A 446 -3.31 7.80 -3.54
N ARG A 447 -4.40 8.55 -3.67
CA ARG A 447 -5.49 8.53 -2.70
C ARG A 447 -6.32 7.25 -2.87
N LEU A 448 -6.48 6.48 -1.80
CA LEU A 448 -7.25 5.24 -1.77
C LEU A 448 -8.69 5.54 -1.35
N ARG A 449 -9.66 5.05 -2.12
CA ARG A 449 -11.08 5.17 -1.75
C ARG A 449 -11.36 4.38 -0.47
N PRO A 450 -12.14 4.91 0.50
CA PRO A 450 -12.55 4.16 1.67
C PRO A 450 -13.16 2.81 1.30
N GLN A 451 -12.71 1.76 1.98
CA GLN A 451 -13.12 0.39 1.73
C GLN A 451 -13.92 -0.15 2.92
N GLN A 452 -15.07 -0.79 2.68
CA GLN A 452 -15.89 -1.34 3.78
C GLN A 452 -15.28 -2.57 4.43
N LEU A 453 -14.75 -3.49 3.63
CA LEU A 453 -14.17 -4.76 4.10
C LEU A 453 -12.73 -4.96 3.64
N VAL A 454 -12.35 -4.34 2.53
CA VAL A 454 -11.03 -4.51 1.91
C VAL A 454 -9.97 -3.84 2.76
N SER A 455 -9.05 -4.65 3.29
CA SER A 455 -7.93 -4.18 4.12
C SER A 455 -6.55 -4.35 3.46
N SER A 456 -6.50 -5.11 2.36
CA SER A 456 -5.28 -5.45 1.63
C SER A 456 -5.31 -4.93 0.20
N PHE A 457 -4.17 -4.41 -0.27
CA PHE A 457 -4.00 -3.92 -1.63
C PHE A 457 -2.56 -4.13 -2.12
N ARG A 458 -2.35 -3.98 -3.43
CA ARG A 458 -1.02 -3.93 -4.05
C ARG A 458 -0.91 -2.70 -4.94
N LEU A 459 0.32 -2.29 -5.24
CA LEU A 459 0.63 -1.23 -6.19
C LEU A 459 1.11 -1.80 -7.53
N GLY A 460 0.56 -1.29 -8.62
CA GLY A 460 1.03 -1.48 -9.99
C GLY A 460 1.61 -0.19 -10.57
N PHE A 461 2.76 -0.29 -11.20
CA PHE A 461 3.50 0.82 -11.80
C PHE A 461 3.58 0.61 -13.31
N THR A 462 3.31 1.64 -14.08
CA THR A 462 3.44 1.64 -15.54
C THR A 462 4.28 2.83 -15.96
N LYS A 463 5.29 2.56 -16.80
CA LYS A 463 6.22 3.57 -17.32
C LYS A 463 6.31 3.50 -18.84
N PRO A 464 6.81 4.55 -19.52
CA PRO A 464 7.07 4.49 -20.95
C PRO A 464 8.15 3.45 -21.28
N GLU A 465 8.05 2.87 -22.47
CA GLU A 465 9.05 1.94 -22.99
C GLU A 465 10.40 2.64 -23.17
N GLY A 466 11.50 1.95 -22.86
CA GLY A 466 12.86 2.47 -23.05
C GLY A 466 13.33 3.51 -22.01
N VAL A 467 12.54 3.80 -20.97
CA VAL A 467 12.90 4.75 -19.88
C VAL A 467 13.28 3.97 -18.63
N ALA A 468 14.44 4.22 -18.00
CA ALA A 468 14.72 3.70 -16.66
C ALA A 468 14.05 4.57 -15.61
N VAL A 469 13.43 3.95 -14.59
CA VAL A 469 12.76 4.66 -13.49
C VAL A 469 13.28 4.14 -12.16
N TRP A 470 13.68 5.05 -11.27
CA TRP A 470 14.02 4.74 -9.89
C TRP A 470 12.83 5.09 -8.99
N LEU A 471 12.56 4.25 -7.98
CA LEU A 471 11.47 4.38 -7.02
C LEU A 471 12.05 4.28 -5.60
N ASP A 472 11.65 5.18 -4.71
CA ASP A 472 12.19 5.25 -3.35
C ASP A 472 11.19 5.84 -2.35
N ALA A 473 11.48 5.72 -1.05
CA ALA A 473 10.81 6.39 0.05
C ALA A 473 9.28 6.20 0.04
N PHE A 474 8.86 4.93 0.00
CA PHE A 474 7.44 4.56 0.04
C PHE A 474 6.81 4.91 1.38
N GLN A 475 5.59 5.45 1.34
CA GLN A 475 4.84 5.84 2.53
C GLN A 475 3.35 5.56 2.37
N LEU A 476 2.75 4.96 3.40
CA LEU A 476 1.30 4.83 3.54
C LEU A 476 0.84 5.68 4.73
N ALA A 477 -0.03 6.65 4.50
CA ALA A 477 -0.58 7.50 5.56
C ALA A 477 -2.09 7.32 5.68
N GLU A 478 -2.62 7.30 6.90
CA GLU A 478 -4.07 7.42 7.12
C GLU A 478 -4.52 8.87 6.87
N GLY A 479 -5.62 9.04 6.14
CA GLY A 479 -6.15 10.34 5.72
C GLY A 479 -5.87 10.69 4.26
N ASP A 480 -6.14 11.94 3.91
CA ASP A 480 -6.08 12.43 2.53
C ASP A 480 -4.70 13.00 2.14
N ALA A 481 -3.85 13.30 3.13
CA ALA A 481 -2.55 13.92 2.92
C ALA A 481 -1.45 12.86 2.95
N ALA A 482 -0.52 12.95 1.99
CA ALA A 482 0.67 12.11 1.99
C ALA A 482 1.66 12.49 3.10
N GLY A 483 1.66 13.75 3.56
CA GLY A 483 2.58 14.31 4.59
C GLY A 483 4.06 14.26 4.21
N THR A 484 4.99 14.85 4.96
CA THR A 484 6.44 14.68 4.64
C THR A 484 6.85 13.21 4.76
N TYR A 485 7.75 12.72 3.90
CA TYR A 485 8.28 11.37 4.05
C TYR A 485 9.00 11.20 5.39
N VAL A 486 8.68 10.12 6.08
CA VAL A 486 9.41 9.65 7.26
C VAL A 486 9.65 8.14 7.13
N PRO A 487 10.84 7.64 7.49
CA PRO A 487 11.08 6.21 7.58
C PRO A 487 10.07 5.53 8.51
N GLU A 488 9.64 4.31 8.16
CA GLU A 488 8.64 3.54 8.92
C GLU A 488 9.13 3.25 10.34
N THR A 489 10.44 3.03 10.46
CA THR A 489 11.10 2.71 11.71
C THR A 489 12.47 3.39 11.80
N PRO A 490 12.97 3.68 13.03
CA PRO A 490 14.31 4.24 13.23
C PRO A 490 15.46 3.34 12.80
N LEU A 491 15.24 2.03 12.68
CA LEU A 491 16.24 1.02 12.30
C LEU A 491 15.64 0.11 11.23
N ALA A 492 16.11 0.23 10.00
CA ALA A 492 15.83 -0.74 8.95
C ALA A 492 16.78 -1.94 9.10
N ILE A 493 16.23 -3.16 9.06
CA ILE A 493 16.99 -4.40 9.11
C ILE A 493 16.47 -5.34 8.02
N GLY A 494 17.37 -6.03 7.31
CA GLY A 494 16.96 -6.95 6.25
C GLY A 494 18.12 -7.63 5.53
N VAL A 495 17.77 -8.32 4.45
CA VAL A 495 18.68 -8.90 3.47
C VAL A 495 18.14 -8.63 2.07
N ASP A 496 19.03 -8.69 1.08
CA ASP A 496 18.65 -8.66 -0.32
C ASP A 496 18.12 -10.04 -0.78
N ARG A 497 17.29 -10.04 -1.84
CA ARG A 497 16.86 -11.27 -2.52
C ARG A 497 18.07 -12.07 -3.00
N THR A 498 18.00 -13.41 -3.06
CA THR A 498 19.13 -14.22 -3.55
C THR A 498 19.42 -14.02 -5.05
N GLY A 499 18.48 -13.42 -5.79
CA GLY A 499 18.49 -13.33 -7.25
C GLY A 499 18.07 -14.64 -7.93
N VAL A 500 17.85 -15.72 -7.17
CA VAL A 500 17.37 -17.00 -7.69
C VAL A 500 15.84 -16.94 -7.84
N PRO A 501 15.27 -17.32 -9.00
CA PRO A 501 13.82 -17.28 -9.22
C PRO A 501 13.04 -18.01 -8.13
N GLY A 502 12.13 -17.28 -7.47
CA GLY A 502 11.26 -17.78 -6.41
C GLY A 502 11.98 -18.14 -5.11
N GLU A 503 13.25 -17.74 -4.94
CA GLU A 503 14.13 -18.15 -3.83
C GLU A 503 14.23 -19.69 -3.68
N ILE A 504 14.15 -20.41 -4.81
CA ILE A 504 14.30 -21.86 -4.90
C ILE A 504 15.70 -22.20 -5.37
N LEU A 505 16.59 -22.51 -4.44
CA LEU A 505 17.94 -22.98 -4.70
C LEU A 505 17.95 -24.49 -4.94
N TYR A 506 18.95 -24.98 -5.66
CA TYR A 506 19.17 -26.42 -5.79
C TYR A 506 20.18 -26.95 -4.78
N THR A 507 20.02 -28.22 -4.40
CA THR A 507 20.96 -28.96 -3.56
C THR A 507 22.34 -29.03 -4.23
N GLY A 508 23.40 -28.84 -3.45
CA GLY A 508 24.78 -28.83 -3.95
C GLY A 508 25.81 -28.56 -2.86
N PRO A 509 27.11 -28.74 -3.16
CA PRO A 509 28.20 -28.49 -2.23
C PRO A 509 28.41 -27.00 -1.92
N GLU A 510 27.82 -26.10 -2.71
CA GLU A 510 28.03 -24.66 -2.57
C GLU A 510 27.37 -24.13 -1.30
N PRO A 511 28.03 -23.19 -0.59
CA PRO A 511 27.40 -22.51 0.52
C PRO A 511 26.31 -21.54 0.03
N LEU A 512 25.46 -21.12 0.97
CA LEU A 512 24.59 -19.96 0.82
C LEU A 512 25.10 -18.86 1.76
N VAL A 513 25.55 -17.76 1.16
CA VAL A 513 25.97 -16.56 1.88
C VAL A 513 24.96 -15.45 1.61
N GLN A 514 24.55 -14.74 2.65
CA GLN A 514 23.71 -13.55 2.57
C GLN A 514 24.34 -12.40 3.34
N ALA A 515 23.93 -11.17 3.05
CA ALA A 515 24.40 -9.99 3.77
C ALA A 515 23.26 -9.38 4.57
N ALA A 516 23.36 -9.44 5.91
CA ALA A 516 22.47 -8.68 6.78
C ALA A 516 22.84 -7.20 6.73
N ARG A 517 21.83 -6.35 6.55
CA ARG A 517 21.98 -4.89 6.51
C ARG A 517 21.21 -4.29 7.68
N LEU A 518 21.86 -3.39 8.41
CA LEU A 518 21.30 -2.62 9.52
C LEU A 518 21.52 -1.15 9.23
N HIS A 519 20.46 -0.38 9.02
CA HIS A 519 20.54 1.03 8.66
C HIS A 519 19.84 1.91 9.69
N ASN A 520 20.57 2.90 10.21
CA ASN A 520 20.05 3.87 11.17
C ASN A 520 19.36 5.03 10.44
N SER A 521 18.03 4.96 10.34
CA SER A 521 17.19 5.99 9.74
C SER A 521 16.90 7.17 10.69
N SER A 522 17.45 7.16 11.91
CA SER A 522 17.23 8.22 12.89
C SER A 522 18.27 9.34 12.76
N GLY A 523 17.90 10.54 13.23
CA GLY A 523 18.78 11.71 13.28
C GLY A 523 19.85 11.68 14.38
N ARG A 524 20.01 10.56 15.11
CA ARG A 524 20.98 10.42 16.22
C ARG A 524 21.72 9.08 16.15
N PRO A 525 22.92 8.96 16.74
CA PRO A 525 23.60 7.68 16.85
C PRO A 525 22.73 6.65 17.58
N MET A 526 22.82 5.39 17.17
CA MET A 526 22.04 4.28 17.70
C MET A 526 22.95 3.09 18.00
N THR A 527 22.80 2.48 19.17
CA THR A 527 23.47 1.21 19.50
C THR A 527 22.48 0.06 19.40
N VAL A 528 22.81 -0.93 18.57
CA VAL A 528 21.95 -2.05 18.23
C VAL A 528 22.59 -3.35 18.73
N LYS A 529 21.88 -4.12 19.55
CA LYS A 529 22.23 -5.53 19.79
C LYS A 529 21.65 -6.36 18.65
N PHE A 530 22.52 -6.82 17.75
CA PHE A 530 22.14 -7.59 16.57
C PHE A 530 22.29 -9.09 16.82
N THR A 531 21.30 -9.86 16.38
CA THR A 531 21.37 -11.32 16.31
C THR A 531 20.82 -11.82 14.98
N ALA A 532 21.43 -12.87 14.45
CA ALA A 532 20.96 -13.60 13.28
C ALA A 532 20.91 -15.10 13.56
N SER A 533 19.85 -15.77 13.12
CA SER A 533 19.72 -17.23 13.15
C SER A 533 19.15 -17.76 11.84
N VAL A 534 19.42 -19.04 11.56
CA VAL A 534 18.69 -19.80 10.55
C VAL A 534 17.88 -20.89 11.23
N ASP A 535 16.60 -20.92 10.91
CA ASP A 535 15.61 -21.80 11.52
C ASP A 535 15.02 -22.72 10.44
N ALA A 536 14.66 -23.95 10.80
CA ALA A 536 14.01 -24.90 9.91
C ALA A 536 13.15 -25.89 10.73
N PHE A 537 12.17 -26.55 10.07
CA PHE A 537 11.28 -27.50 10.74
C PHE A 537 12.03 -28.71 11.30
N GLY A 538 11.70 -29.08 12.54
CA GLY A 538 12.26 -30.26 13.20
C GLY A 538 13.74 -30.15 13.57
N THR A 539 14.35 -28.97 13.44
CA THR A 539 15.75 -28.71 13.78
C THR A 539 15.87 -27.49 14.70
N PRO A 540 16.74 -27.52 15.72
CA PRO A 540 17.00 -26.35 16.55
C PRO A 540 17.52 -25.17 15.72
N ALA A 541 17.11 -23.96 16.06
CA ALA A 541 17.61 -22.74 15.45
C ALA A 541 19.14 -22.63 15.58
N ARG A 542 19.81 -22.34 14.48
CA ARG A 542 21.27 -22.20 14.45
C ARG A 542 21.65 -20.73 14.42
N ARG A 543 22.30 -20.25 15.49
CA ARG A 543 22.80 -18.88 15.57
C ARG A 543 23.94 -18.66 14.57
N LEU A 544 23.82 -17.60 13.77
CA LEU A 544 24.80 -17.18 12.75
C LEU A 544 25.67 -16.03 13.23
N ALA A 545 25.09 -15.07 13.95
CA ALA A 545 25.78 -13.90 14.48
C ALA A 545 25.12 -13.40 15.77
N SER A 546 25.92 -12.77 16.63
CA SER A 546 25.46 -12.01 17.80
C SER A 546 26.52 -10.98 18.16
N GLU A 547 26.19 -9.70 18.05
CA GLU A 547 27.12 -8.60 18.27
C GLU A 547 26.37 -7.33 18.70
N THR A 548 27.11 -6.33 19.17
CA THR A 548 26.60 -4.98 19.40
C THR A 548 27.27 -4.03 18.42
N VAL A 549 26.47 -3.26 17.68
CA VAL A 549 26.94 -2.33 16.65
C VAL A 549 26.43 -0.93 16.97
N THR A 550 27.30 0.07 16.97
CA THR A 550 26.90 1.48 17.06
C THR A 550 26.90 2.07 15.65
N LEU A 551 25.80 2.69 15.28
CA LEU A 551 25.54 3.29 13.97
C LEU A 551 25.35 4.80 14.12
N ALA A 552 26.12 5.61 13.39
CA ALA A 552 25.87 7.03 13.24
C ALA A 552 24.54 7.30 12.49
N PRO A 553 23.99 8.53 12.53
CA PRO A 553 22.82 8.89 11.71
C PRO A 553 23.06 8.59 10.23
N GLY A 554 22.16 7.84 9.60
CA GLY A 554 22.25 7.44 8.19
C GLY A 554 23.31 6.37 7.88
N GLU A 555 23.98 5.80 8.89
CA GLU A 555 24.96 4.74 8.70
C GLU A 555 24.29 3.38 8.46
N THR A 556 24.89 2.59 7.56
CA THR A 556 24.51 1.20 7.29
C THR A 556 25.65 0.26 7.64
N ALA A 557 25.42 -0.66 8.57
CA ALA A 557 26.30 -1.80 8.79
C ALA A 557 25.88 -2.98 7.92
N VAL A 558 26.85 -3.55 7.21
CA VAL A 558 26.68 -4.79 6.42
C VAL A 558 27.43 -5.92 7.12
N ARG A 559 26.78 -7.08 7.28
CA ARG A 559 27.33 -8.26 7.95
C ARG A 559 27.15 -9.50 7.06
N PRO A 560 28.22 -10.10 6.54
CA PRO A 560 28.12 -11.34 5.79
C PRO A 560 27.75 -12.49 6.72
N LEU A 561 26.80 -13.31 6.30
CA LEU A 561 26.26 -14.46 7.03
C LEU A 561 26.38 -15.72 6.16
N THR A 562 27.06 -16.74 6.64
CA THR A 562 27.01 -18.09 6.02
C THR A 562 25.74 -18.80 6.50
N VAL A 563 24.65 -18.59 5.76
CA VAL A 563 23.30 -19.11 6.08
C VAL A 563 23.27 -20.62 6.00
N LEU A 564 23.93 -21.22 5.00
CA LEU A 564 24.12 -22.66 4.88
C LEU A 564 25.57 -22.93 4.44
N SER A 565 26.24 -23.89 5.08
CA SER A 565 27.59 -24.33 4.70
C SER A 565 27.58 -25.19 3.43
N ARG A 566 26.50 -25.95 3.21
CA ARG A 566 26.14 -26.55 1.93
C ARG A 566 24.64 -26.45 1.70
N ARG A 567 24.19 -26.51 0.45
CA ARG A 567 22.76 -26.51 0.11
C ARG A 567 22.16 -27.90 0.30
N GLU A 568 21.53 -28.13 1.44
CA GLU A 568 20.79 -29.35 1.75
C GLU A 568 19.29 -29.12 1.60
N ALA A 569 18.58 -30.14 1.10
CA ALA A 569 17.13 -30.05 0.88
C ALA A 569 16.40 -29.66 2.16
N GLY A 570 15.48 -28.71 2.05
CA GLY A 570 14.72 -28.20 3.19
C GLY A 570 14.13 -26.82 2.97
N TYR A 571 13.36 -26.38 3.97
CA TYR A 571 12.82 -25.04 4.07
C TYR A 571 13.48 -24.31 5.24
N TYR A 572 14.04 -23.14 4.97
CA TYR A 572 14.84 -22.38 5.93
C TYR A 572 14.31 -20.96 6.02
N VAL A 573 14.37 -20.38 7.22
CA VAL A 573 14.07 -18.97 7.46
C VAL A 573 15.26 -18.32 8.12
N LEU A 574 15.87 -17.36 7.44
CA LEU A 574 16.88 -16.48 8.02
C LEU A 574 16.15 -15.41 8.85
N ARG A 575 16.37 -15.42 10.16
CA ARG A 575 15.78 -14.47 11.10
C ARG A 575 16.82 -13.46 11.56
N LEU A 576 16.53 -12.19 11.35
CA LEU A 576 17.34 -11.06 11.81
C LEU A 576 16.59 -10.32 12.93
N ARG A 577 17.26 -10.05 14.04
CA ARG A 577 16.71 -9.28 15.16
C ARG A 577 17.70 -8.20 15.58
N GLY A 578 17.22 -6.96 15.71
CA GLY A 578 17.98 -5.83 16.26
C GLY A 578 17.23 -5.26 17.45
N GLU A 579 17.90 -5.10 18.59
CA GLU A 579 17.36 -4.40 19.76
C GLU A 579 18.07 -3.05 19.92
N ALA A 580 17.29 -1.97 19.92
CA ALA A 580 17.77 -0.61 20.15
C ALA A 580 16.70 0.22 20.84
N ASP A 581 17.11 1.07 21.80
CA ASP A 581 16.21 1.94 22.57
C ASP A 581 14.98 1.21 23.18
N GLY A 582 15.17 -0.03 23.65
CA GLY A 582 14.11 -0.85 24.23
C GLY A 582 13.08 -1.39 23.21
N LYS A 583 13.33 -1.23 21.90
CA LYS A 583 12.50 -1.76 20.82
C LYS A 583 13.23 -2.89 20.08
N VAL A 584 12.45 -3.85 19.58
CA VAL A 584 12.94 -4.95 18.76
C VAL A 584 12.48 -4.76 17.32
N TYR A 585 13.42 -4.78 16.40
CA TYR A 585 13.24 -4.72 14.96
C TYR A 585 13.51 -6.11 14.38
N LYS A 586 12.69 -6.53 13.41
CA LYS A 586 12.75 -7.89 12.86
C LYS A 586 12.66 -7.89 11.33
N ALA A 587 13.40 -8.79 10.72
CA ALA A 587 13.23 -9.21 9.34
C ALA A 587 13.37 -10.72 9.26
N ASP A 588 12.48 -11.35 8.49
CA ASP A 588 12.46 -12.80 8.27
C ASP A 588 12.51 -13.05 6.76
N PHE A 589 13.47 -13.86 6.33
CA PHE A 589 13.72 -14.15 4.92
C PHE A 589 13.64 -15.67 4.68
N PRO A 590 12.51 -16.18 4.16
CA PRO A 590 12.36 -17.58 3.84
C PRO A 590 13.04 -17.94 2.51
N LEU A 591 13.58 -19.15 2.44
CA LEU A 591 14.13 -19.74 1.23
C LEU A 591 13.95 -21.25 1.24
N ALA A 592 13.98 -21.83 0.04
CA ALA A 592 13.88 -23.27 -0.12
C ALA A 592 15.10 -23.81 -0.86
N VAL A 593 15.55 -24.99 -0.46
CA VAL A 593 16.54 -25.76 -1.19
C VAL A 593 15.88 -27.06 -1.62
N THR A 594 15.87 -27.36 -2.91
CA THR A 594 15.24 -28.56 -3.49
C THR A 594 16.22 -29.30 -4.38
N ALA A 595 15.94 -30.57 -4.69
CA ALA A 595 16.61 -31.21 -5.82
C ALA A 595 16.21 -30.51 -7.14
N PRO A 596 17.07 -30.52 -8.18
CA PRO A 596 16.67 -30.11 -9.53
C PRO A 596 15.43 -30.88 -9.98
N PRO A 597 14.45 -30.22 -10.63
CA PRO A 597 13.17 -30.84 -10.96
C PRO A 597 13.37 -32.06 -11.85
N PRO A 598 12.50 -33.07 -11.75
CA PRO A 598 12.57 -34.19 -12.66
C PRO A 598 12.26 -33.77 -14.10
N PRO A 599 12.68 -34.55 -15.10
CA PRO A 599 12.23 -34.34 -16.48
C PRO A 599 10.70 -34.36 -16.56
N LYS A 600 10.12 -33.43 -17.34
CA LYS A 600 8.68 -33.39 -17.61
C LYS A 600 8.25 -34.68 -18.33
N GLY A 601 7.23 -35.36 -17.82
CA GLY A 601 6.60 -36.47 -18.55
C GLY A 601 5.82 -35.99 -19.78
N GLY A 602 5.45 -36.92 -20.66
CA GLY A 602 4.57 -36.63 -21.81
C GLY A 602 3.12 -36.29 -21.41
N ASN A 603 2.71 -36.69 -20.19
CA ASN A 603 1.48 -36.27 -19.53
C ASN A 603 1.80 -35.91 -18.08
N PRO A 604 2.18 -34.65 -17.80
CA PRO A 604 2.61 -34.24 -16.46
C PRO A 604 1.48 -34.36 -15.43
N PHE A 605 1.81 -34.96 -14.28
CA PHE A 605 0.89 -35.09 -13.15
C PHE A 605 0.81 -33.78 -12.35
N PHE A 606 1.94 -33.07 -12.24
CA PHE A 606 2.08 -31.84 -11.47
C PHE A 606 1.66 -30.61 -12.28
N GLY A 607 0.45 -30.12 -11.99
CA GLY A 607 -0.13 -28.89 -12.50
C GLY A 607 -0.26 -27.78 -11.45
N LEU A 608 -0.34 -26.53 -11.88
CA LEU A 608 -0.50 -25.36 -11.01
C LEU A 608 -1.22 -24.21 -11.72
N HIS A 609 -2.04 -23.46 -10.98
CA HIS A 609 -2.57 -22.18 -11.46
C HIS A 609 -1.51 -21.08 -11.34
N PRO A 610 -1.06 -20.47 -12.44
CA PRO A 610 0.11 -19.59 -12.44
C PRO A 610 -0.24 -18.13 -12.11
N MET A 611 -1.25 -17.92 -11.26
CA MET A 611 -1.68 -16.58 -10.84
C MET A 611 -0.62 -15.95 -9.95
N GLY A 612 -0.26 -14.70 -10.27
CA GLY A 612 0.80 -14.00 -9.58
C GLY A 612 1.90 -13.45 -10.47
N PRO A 613 2.87 -12.72 -9.89
CA PRO A 613 4.12 -12.36 -10.55
C PRO A 613 5.09 -13.57 -10.62
N THR A 614 4.58 -14.74 -10.98
CA THR A 614 5.40 -15.94 -11.19
C THR A 614 5.79 -16.07 -12.66
N SER A 615 7.04 -16.40 -12.94
CA SER A 615 7.53 -16.69 -14.29
C SER A 615 7.49 -18.19 -14.59
N PRO A 616 7.52 -18.62 -15.86
CA PRO A 616 7.68 -20.04 -16.20
C PRO A 616 8.92 -20.69 -15.56
N GLU A 617 9.99 -19.92 -15.34
CA GLU A 617 11.19 -20.43 -14.67
C GLU A 617 10.92 -20.79 -13.20
N ILE A 618 10.21 -19.94 -12.46
CA ILE A 618 9.86 -20.21 -11.05
C ILE A 618 9.07 -21.51 -10.94
N LEU A 619 8.09 -21.71 -11.82
CA LEU A 619 7.22 -22.89 -11.76
C LEU A 619 7.98 -24.18 -12.16
N ARG A 620 8.80 -24.12 -13.21
CA ARG A 620 9.61 -25.27 -13.62
C ARG A 620 10.60 -25.72 -12.55
N ARG A 621 11.16 -24.79 -11.76
CA ARG A 621 12.11 -25.11 -10.67
C ARG A 621 11.56 -26.06 -9.63
N ILE A 622 10.25 -26.01 -9.35
CA ILE A 622 9.59 -26.91 -8.41
C ILE A 622 8.91 -28.11 -9.09
N GLY A 623 9.16 -28.34 -10.40
CA GLY A 623 8.65 -29.49 -11.12
C GLY A 623 7.22 -29.34 -11.68
N VAL A 624 6.69 -28.11 -11.78
CA VAL A 624 5.42 -27.88 -12.49
C VAL A 624 5.62 -28.22 -13.97
N GLY A 625 4.84 -29.19 -14.46
CA GLY A 625 4.83 -29.60 -15.86
C GLY A 625 3.61 -29.10 -16.62
N ALA A 626 2.51 -28.80 -15.93
CA ALA A 626 1.28 -28.27 -16.49
C ALA A 626 0.79 -27.00 -15.79
N ILE A 627 0.01 -26.19 -16.48
CA ILE A 627 -0.69 -25.05 -15.89
C ILE A 627 -2.16 -25.02 -16.29
N ARG A 628 -2.98 -24.35 -15.47
CA ARG A 628 -4.37 -24.01 -15.80
C ARG A 628 -4.52 -22.51 -15.94
N HIS A 629 -5.09 -22.05 -17.05
CA HIS A 629 -5.44 -20.64 -17.28
C HIS A 629 -6.95 -20.51 -17.52
N MET A 630 -7.55 -19.38 -17.10
CA MET A 630 -9.01 -19.20 -17.11
C MET A 630 -9.44 -17.97 -17.92
N PRO A 631 -9.35 -18.00 -19.26
CA PRO A 631 -9.76 -16.87 -20.09
C PRO A 631 -11.28 -16.66 -19.99
N GLY A 632 -11.71 -15.47 -19.53
CA GLY A 632 -13.12 -15.11 -19.43
C GLY A 632 -13.63 -14.37 -20.65
N TRP A 633 -14.71 -14.87 -21.27
CA TRP A 633 -15.20 -14.34 -22.55
C TRP A 633 -15.44 -12.83 -22.52
N ARG A 634 -16.09 -12.30 -21.48
CA ARG A 634 -16.33 -10.86 -21.26
C ARG A 634 -15.07 -10.00 -21.25
N TYR A 635 -13.92 -10.56 -20.88
CA TYR A 635 -12.69 -9.81 -20.69
C TYR A 635 -11.74 -9.89 -21.88
N ILE A 636 -12.02 -10.72 -22.88
CA ILE A 636 -11.24 -10.74 -24.12
C ILE A 636 -11.65 -9.52 -24.96
N PRO A 637 -10.71 -8.62 -25.29
CA PRO A 637 -11.00 -7.44 -26.08
C PRO A 637 -11.58 -7.85 -27.43
N GLU A 638 -12.65 -7.17 -27.81
CA GLU A 638 -13.40 -7.49 -29.02
C GLU A 638 -13.74 -6.20 -29.76
N LYS A 639 -13.66 -6.26 -31.09
CA LYS A 639 -14.14 -5.22 -31.99
C LYS A 639 -14.75 -5.85 -33.25
N ASP A 640 -15.96 -5.46 -33.60
CA ASP A 640 -16.69 -5.89 -34.81
C ASP A 640 -16.75 -7.42 -35.01
N GLY A 641 -16.93 -8.15 -33.91
CA GLY A 641 -17.01 -9.60 -33.87
C GLY A 641 -15.65 -10.31 -33.88
N LYS A 642 -14.54 -9.58 -33.82
CA LYS A 642 -13.17 -10.12 -33.79
C LYS A 642 -12.52 -9.93 -32.43
N TYR A 643 -12.02 -11.02 -31.87
CA TYR A 643 -11.37 -11.05 -30.56
C TYR A 643 -9.86 -10.90 -30.70
N ARG A 644 -9.25 -10.16 -29.77
CA ARG A 644 -7.79 -10.02 -29.68
C ARG A 644 -7.25 -10.91 -28.57
N PHE A 645 -6.49 -11.92 -28.96
CA PHE A 645 -5.81 -12.85 -28.06
C PHE A 645 -4.35 -12.43 -27.85
N SER A 646 -3.81 -12.65 -26.65
CA SER A 646 -2.46 -12.24 -26.26
C SER A 646 -1.54 -13.45 -26.08
N ASP A 647 -0.30 -13.35 -26.56
CA ASP A 647 0.74 -14.37 -26.30
C ASP A 647 1.11 -14.46 -24.82
N HIS A 648 0.85 -13.39 -24.06
CA HIS A 648 1.02 -13.41 -22.61
C HIS A 648 0.17 -14.50 -21.95
N ASP A 649 -1.02 -14.79 -22.47
CA ASP A 649 -1.94 -15.80 -21.92
C ASP A 649 -1.48 -17.23 -22.21
N ILE A 650 -0.55 -17.42 -23.16
CA ILE A 650 0.02 -18.72 -23.53
C ILE A 650 1.53 -18.83 -23.24
N ARG A 651 2.11 -17.84 -22.55
CA ARG A 651 3.57 -17.77 -22.29
C ARG A 651 4.16 -19.00 -21.59
N TYR A 652 3.37 -19.72 -20.82
CA TYR A 652 3.80 -20.96 -20.16
C TYR A 652 3.84 -22.14 -21.14
N ALA A 653 2.85 -22.22 -22.05
CA ALA A 653 2.88 -23.18 -23.16
C ALA A 653 4.09 -22.94 -24.07
N LEU A 654 4.34 -21.68 -24.42
CA LEU A 654 5.52 -21.29 -25.20
C LEU A 654 6.85 -21.60 -24.47
N ALA A 655 6.83 -21.66 -23.14
CA ALA A 655 7.96 -22.09 -22.32
C ALA A 655 8.06 -23.62 -22.12
N GLY A 656 7.25 -24.41 -22.84
CA GLY A 656 7.30 -25.87 -22.87
C GLY A 656 6.45 -26.59 -21.81
N MET A 657 5.59 -25.88 -21.07
CA MET A 657 4.65 -26.48 -20.12
C MET A 657 3.35 -26.90 -20.84
N ASP A 658 2.67 -27.92 -20.34
CA ASP A 658 1.33 -28.24 -20.84
C ASP A 658 0.35 -27.18 -20.33
N GLN A 659 -0.50 -26.62 -21.20
CA GLN A 659 -1.49 -25.64 -20.79
C GLN A 659 -2.90 -26.18 -21.03
N MET A 660 -3.74 -26.07 -20.00
CA MET A 660 -5.18 -26.23 -20.08
C MET A 660 -5.86 -24.87 -19.97
N ASN A 661 -6.78 -24.57 -20.90
CA ASN A 661 -7.61 -23.38 -20.84
C ASN A 661 -9.03 -23.71 -20.38
N SER A 662 -9.43 -23.15 -19.24
CA SER A 662 -10.81 -23.13 -18.75
C SER A 662 -11.54 -21.92 -19.28
N VAL A 663 -12.27 -22.12 -20.38
CA VAL A 663 -12.95 -21.04 -21.08
C VAL A 663 -14.21 -20.67 -20.31
N LYS A 664 -14.21 -19.52 -19.62
CA LYS A 664 -15.36 -19.07 -18.82
C LYS A 664 -16.44 -18.45 -19.71
N VAL A 665 -17.28 -19.31 -20.26
CA VAL A 665 -18.35 -18.97 -21.21
C VAL A 665 -19.56 -18.28 -20.56
N GLY A 666 -19.79 -18.48 -19.26
CA GLY A 666 -20.82 -17.84 -18.46
C GLY A 666 -20.53 -16.36 -18.15
N LEU A 667 -19.28 -15.92 -18.34
CA LEU A 667 -18.95 -14.50 -18.38
C LEU A 667 -19.32 -13.91 -19.75
N VAL A 668 -20.62 -13.84 -20.02
CA VAL A 668 -21.15 -13.42 -21.32
C VAL A 668 -21.06 -11.89 -21.49
N PRO A 669 -20.43 -11.39 -22.58
CA PRO A 669 -20.45 -9.96 -22.91
C PRO A 669 -21.89 -9.46 -23.11
N PRO A 670 -22.25 -8.26 -22.62
CA PRO A 670 -23.64 -7.79 -22.61
C PRO A 670 -24.38 -7.90 -23.95
N ARG A 671 -23.72 -7.60 -25.08
CA ARG A 671 -24.33 -7.61 -26.42
C ARG A 671 -24.71 -9.00 -26.94
N TYR A 672 -24.14 -10.07 -26.36
CA TYR A 672 -24.40 -11.44 -26.78
C TYR A 672 -25.41 -12.17 -25.90
N ARG A 673 -25.90 -11.50 -24.85
CA ARG A 673 -26.92 -12.07 -23.97
C ARG A 673 -28.24 -12.17 -24.71
N ARG A 674 -28.93 -13.29 -24.55
CA ARG A 674 -30.32 -13.46 -25.00
C ARG A 674 -31.24 -12.47 -24.29
N PRO A 675 -32.46 -12.21 -24.82
CA PRO A 675 -33.42 -11.28 -24.21
C PRO A 675 -33.82 -11.64 -22.77
N ASP A 676 -33.77 -12.92 -22.38
CA ASP A 676 -34.00 -13.35 -21.00
C ASP A 676 -32.83 -13.00 -20.05
N GLY A 677 -31.72 -12.51 -20.60
CA GLY A 677 -30.52 -12.03 -19.91
C GLY A 677 -29.62 -13.13 -19.36
N ARG A 678 -29.92 -14.42 -19.59
CA ARG A 678 -29.31 -15.54 -18.84
C ARG A 678 -28.01 -16.00 -19.48
N PHE A 679 -28.03 -16.41 -20.74
CA PHE A 679 -26.84 -16.91 -21.47
C PHE A 679 -26.81 -16.37 -22.91
N ALA A 680 -25.76 -16.67 -23.66
CA ALA A 680 -25.68 -16.35 -25.07
C ALA A 680 -26.29 -17.45 -25.95
N ASP A 681 -26.53 -17.12 -27.23
CA ASP A 681 -26.77 -18.16 -28.21
C ASP A 681 -25.53 -19.03 -28.41
N HIS A 682 -25.71 -20.36 -28.51
CA HIS A 682 -24.60 -21.29 -28.69
C HIS A 682 -23.75 -20.95 -29.92
N ALA A 683 -24.34 -20.43 -31.00
CA ALA A 683 -23.60 -20.02 -32.18
C ALA A 683 -22.63 -18.86 -31.90
N ALA A 684 -23.03 -17.90 -31.05
CA ALA A 684 -22.17 -16.78 -30.66
C ALA A 684 -21.00 -17.23 -29.78
N VAL A 685 -21.26 -18.12 -28.81
CA VAL A 685 -20.18 -18.67 -27.97
C VAL A 685 -19.24 -19.54 -28.81
N ASN A 686 -19.78 -20.32 -29.73
CA ASN A 686 -19.01 -21.18 -30.63
C ASN A 686 -18.14 -20.38 -31.61
N GLU A 687 -18.58 -19.20 -32.05
CA GLU A 687 -17.74 -18.29 -32.84
C GLU A 687 -16.58 -17.72 -32.03
N PHE A 688 -16.83 -17.33 -30.78
CA PHE A 688 -15.75 -16.94 -29.86
C PHE A 688 -14.75 -18.08 -29.66
N LEU A 689 -15.24 -19.28 -29.36
CA LEU A 689 -14.41 -20.47 -29.18
C LEU A 689 -13.60 -20.79 -30.45
N ARG A 690 -14.20 -20.71 -31.64
CA ARG A 690 -13.51 -20.91 -32.92
C ARG A 690 -12.34 -19.95 -33.11
N GLN A 691 -12.53 -18.66 -32.81
CA GLN A 691 -11.45 -17.68 -32.92
C GLN A 691 -10.34 -17.93 -31.89
N MET A 692 -10.69 -18.35 -30.66
CA MET A 692 -9.72 -18.70 -29.64
C MET A 692 -8.90 -19.94 -30.02
N LEU A 693 -9.56 -20.98 -30.52
CA LEU A 693 -8.92 -22.20 -31.02
C LEU A 693 -7.98 -21.90 -32.19
N ALA A 694 -8.37 -21.01 -33.11
CA ALA A 694 -7.51 -20.57 -34.20
C ALA A 694 -6.27 -19.80 -33.71
N ALA A 695 -6.42 -18.95 -32.68
CA ALA A 695 -5.33 -18.16 -32.14
C ALA A 695 -4.33 -18.97 -31.30
N TRP A 696 -4.82 -19.90 -30.48
CA TRP A 696 -4.02 -20.58 -29.45
C TRP A 696 -3.89 -22.09 -29.63
N GLY A 697 -4.64 -22.70 -30.55
CA GLY A 697 -4.66 -24.15 -30.78
C GLY A 697 -3.34 -24.76 -31.22
N GLY A 698 -2.42 -23.96 -31.75
CA GLY A 698 -1.05 -24.42 -32.04
C GLY A 698 -0.22 -24.74 -30.79
N SER A 699 -0.58 -24.18 -29.63
CA SER A 699 0.13 -24.37 -28.35
C SER A 699 -0.68 -25.11 -27.30
N ILE A 700 -2.01 -25.18 -27.45
CA ILE A 700 -2.93 -25.67 -26.42
C ILE A 700 -3.79 -26.80 -26.99
N ARG A 701 -3.74 -27.95 -26.30
CA ARG A 701 -4.55 -29.13 -26.63
C ARG A 701 -5.80 -29.28 -25.76
N ASP A 702 -5.73 -28.80 -24.51
CA ASP A 702 -6.68 -29.14 -23.46
C ASP A 702 -7.63 -27.96 -23.20
N TRP A 703 -8.92 -28.14 -23.51
CA TRP A 703 -9.95 -27.09 -23.49
C TRP A 703 -11.10 -27.47 -22.56
N GLU A 704 -11.16 -26.82 -21.40
CA GLU A 704 -12.24 -26.96 -20.44
C GLU A 704 -13.36 -25.94 -20.71
N ILE A 705 -14.60 -26.40 -20.66
CA ILE A 705 -15.78 -25.54 -20.81
C ILE A 705 -16.33 -25.17 -19.44
N GLU A 706 -16.18 -23.88 -19.08
CA GLU A 706 -16.57 -23.27 -17.81
C GLU A 706 -15.84 -23.79 -16.57
N ASN A 707 -15.55 -22.86 -15.64
CA ASN A 707 -15.08 -23.16 -14.30
C ASN A 707 -16.27 -23.24 -13.35
N GLU A 708 -16.41 -24.35 -12.62
CA GLU A 708 -17.48 -24.56 -11.61
C GLU A 708 -18.88 -24.31 -12.18
N PRO A 709 -19.27 -25.04 -13.24
CA PRO A 709 -20.58 -24.87 -13.86
C PRO A 709 -21.74 -25.17 -12.91
N ASP A 710 -21.52 -25.98 -11.86
CA ASP A 710 -22.46 -26.24 -10.76
C ASP A 710 -22.74 -25.03 -9.88
N LEU A 711 -21.89 -23.99 -9.92
CA LEU A 711 -22.14 -22.69 -9.27
C LEU A 711 -22.61 -21.65 -10.29
N VAL A 712 -21.95 -21.60 -11.45
CA VAL A 712 -22.20 -20.58 -12.49
C VAL A 712 -23.58 -20.74 -13.11
N PHE A 713 -23.95 -21.94 -13.57
CA PHE A 713 -25.20 -22.14 -14.30
C PHE A 713 -26.44 -21.98 -13.42
N PRO A 714 -26.50 -22.54 -12.18
CA PRO A 714 -27.64 -22.27 -11.30
C PRO A 714 -27.81 -20.78 -10.98
N GLY A 715 -26.73 -20.07 -10.69
CA GLY A 715 -26.76 -18.62 -10.42
C GLY A 715 -27.22 -17.81 -11.63
N MET A 716 -26.80 -18.21 -12.83
CA MET A 716 -27.13 -17.56 -14.09
C MET A 716 -28.58 -17.79 -14.53
N PHE A 717 -29.07 -19.04 -14.40
CA PHE A 717 -30.43 -19.40 -14.82
C PHE A 717 -31.50 -19.21 -13.74
N LYS A 718 -31.11 -19.02 -12.47
CA LYS A 718 -32.00 -18.95 -11.29
C LYS A 718 -32.97 -20.14 -11.21
N LYS A 719 -32.47 -21.33 -11.54
CA LYS A 719 -33.22 -22.59 -11.59
C LYS A 719 -32.58 -23.63 -10.66
N GLY A 720 -33.29 -24.73 -10.40
CA GLY A 720 -32.75 -25.87 -9.65
C GLY A 720 -31.55 -26.53 -10.32
N GLY A 721 -30.75 -27.29 -9.56
CA GLY A 721 -29.49 -27.86 -10.02
C GLY A 721 -29.57 -28.73 -11.27
N ASN A 722 -30.64 -29.52 -11.43
CA ASN A 722 -30.81 -30.41 -12.59
C ASN A 722 -31.02 -29.63 -13.90
N ASP A 723 -31.91 -28.64 -13.91
CA ASP A 723 -32.11 -27.77 -15.08
C ASP A 723 -30.79 -27.09 -15.50
N ALA A 724 -30.01 -26.62 -14.52
CA ALA A 724 -28.72 -25.99 -14.80
C ALA A 724 -27.72 -26.97 -15.41
N ALA A 725 -27.67 -28.21 -14.91
CA ALA A 725 -26.83 -29.27 -15.46
C ALA A 725 -27.23 -29.65 -16.89
N GLU A 726 -28.53 -29.72 -17.20
CA GLU A 726 -29.00 -29.98 -18.56
C GLU A 726 -28.64 -28.85 -19.54
N ASN A 727 -28.79 -27.59 -19.13
CA ASN A 727 -28.39 -26.44 -19.95
C ASN A 727 -26.87 -26.42 -20.20
N TYR A 728 -26.07 -26.74 -19.19
CA TYR A 728 -24.63 -26.88 -19.35
C TYR A 728 -24.27 -28.03 -20.31
N ALA A 729 -24.85 -29.21 -20.10
CA ALA A 729 -24.62 -30.37 -20.97
C ALA A 729 -25.02 -30.09 -22.43
N ALA A 730 -26.12 -29.36 -22.66
CA ALA A 730 -26.52 -28.93 -23.99
C ALA A 730 -25.45 -28.04 -24.66
N TYR A 731 -24.82 -27.14 -23.91
CA TYR A 731 -23.73 -26.32 -24.44
C TYR A 731 -22.44 -27.13 -24.67
N VAL A 732 -22.08 -28.04 -23.76
CA VAL A 732 -20.93 -28.95 -23.94
C VAL A 732 -21.06 -29.75 -25.24
N ASN A 733 -22.24 -30.32 -25.51
CA ASN A 733 -22.53 -31.01 -26.77
C ASN A 733 -22.41 -30.09 -28.00
N ALA A 734 -22.78 -28.81 -27.88
CA ALA A 734 -22.64 -27.83 -28.95
C ALA A 734 -21.19 -27.36 -29.18
N ALA A 735 -20.36 -27.34 -28.14
CA ALA A 735 -18.94 -26.95 -28.23
C ALA A 735 -18.05 -28.06 -28.79
N ALA A 736 -18.37 -29.33 -28.49
CA ALA A 736 -17.61 -30.50 -28.93
C ALA A 736 -17.27 -30.53 -30.43
N PRO A 737 -18.22 -30.38 -31.38
CA PRO A 737 -17.90 -30.41 -32.80
C PRO A 737 -17.00 -29.24 -33.22
N VAL A 738 -17.08 -28.07 -32.55
CA VAL A 738 -16.22 -26.92 -32.85
C VAL A 738 -14.77 -27.20 -32.47
N ILE A 739 -14.55 -27.77 -31.28
CA ILE A 739 -13.22 -28.14 -30.78
C ILE A 739 -12.60 -29.22 -31.68
N LYS A 740 -13.35 -30.28 -31.97
CA LYS A 740 -12.85 -31.41 -32.77
C LYS A 740 -12.63 -31.05 -34.25
N ALA A 741 -13.42 -30.13 -34.80
CA ALA A 741 -13.20 -29.62 -36.15
C ALA A 741 -11.93 -28.77 -36.27
N ALA A 742 -11.57 -28.02 -35.21
CA ALA A 742 -10.32 -27.27 -35.19
C ALA A 742 -9.10 -28.20 -35.16
N ASN A 743 -9.15 -29.26 -34.34
CA ASN A 743 -8.17 -30.34 -34.35
C ASN A 743 -8.76 -31.59 -33.67
N PRO A 744 -8.81 -32.76 -34.35
CA PRO A 744 -9.31 -34.00 -33.74
C PRO A 744 -8.55 -34.45 -32.48
N CYS A 745 -7.29 -34.02 -32.32
CA CYS A 745 -6.45 -34.33 -31.17
C CYS A 745 -6.71 -33.43 -29.95
N PHE A 746 -7.50 -32.36 -30.08
CA PHE A 746 -7.88 -31.54 -28.94
C PHE A 746 -8.78 -32.30 -27.99
N ARG A 747 -8.59 -32.07 -26.69
CA ARG A 747 -9.39 -32.67 -25.62
C ARG A 747 -10.39 -31.67 -25.09
N LEU A 748 -11.66 -32.06 -25.08
CA LEU A 748 -12.74 -31.37 -24.41
C LEU A 748 -12.83 -31.87 -22.96
N LEU A 749 -12.64 -30.95 -22.04
CA LEU A 749 -12.86 -31.18 -20.62
C LEU A 749 -14.15 -30.50 -20.17
N ALA A 750 -14.93 -31.18 -19.35
CA ALA A 750 -16.19 -30.64 -18.85
C ALA A 750 -16.58 -31.32 -17.54
N SER A 751 -17.54 -30.70 -16.83
CA SER A 751 -17.90 -31.06 -15.45
C SER A 751 -16.80 -30.73 -14.44
N GLY A 752 -16.14 -29.58 -14.61
CA GLY A 752 -15.20 -29.00 -13.65
C GLY A 752 -15.88 -28.42 -12.42
N VAL A 753 -16.64 -29.26 -11.72
CA VAL A 753 -17.55 -28.87 -10.64
C VAL A 753 -16.82 -28.52 -9.34
N SER A 754 -17.41 -27.60 -8.58
CA SER A 754 -16.89 -27.12 -7.30
C SER A 754 -16.96 -28.18 -6.18
N GLY A 755 -16.47 -27.79 -5.00
CA GLY A 755 -16.67 -28.56 -3.78
C GLY A 755 -18.14 -28.80 -3.41
N VAL A 756 -19.10 -28.04 -3.95
CA VAL A 756 -20.53 -28.24 -3.69
C VAL A 756 -21.00 -29.57 -4.28
N ASP A 757 -20.83 -29.79 -5.59
CA ASP A 757 -21.21 -31.05 -6.21
C ASP A 757 -20.32 -32.21 -5.73
N PHE A 758 -19.01 -31.97 -5.63
CA PHE A 758 -18.03 -33.00 -5.22
C PHE A 758 -18.34 -33.56 -3.82
N ASN A 759 -18.78 -32.71 -2.88
CA ASN A 759 -19.06 -33.13 -1.50
C ASN A 759 -20.51 -33.60 -1.26
N THR A 760 -21.39 -33.56 -2.28
CA THR A 760 -22.81 -33.92 -2.15
C THR A 760 -23.23 -35.12 -3.00
N GLY A 761 -22.27 -35.90 -3.49
CA GLY A 761 -22.53 -37.14 -4.22
C GLY A 761 -22.78 -36.95 -5.72
N PHE A 762 -22.25 -35.86 -6.29
CA PHE A 762 -22.18 -35.63 -7.75
C PHE A 762 -23.53 -35.52 -8.50
N PRO A 763 -24.60 -34.90 -7.96
CA PRO A 763 -25.88 -34.79 -8.68
C PRO A 763 -25.78 -34.01 -10.01
N PHE A 764 -25.02 -32.91 -10.05
CA PHE A 764 -24.79 -32.13 -11.27
C PHE A 764 -23.95 -32.93 -12.25
N THR A 765 -22.81 -33.46 -11.81
CA THR A 765 -21.90 -34.25 -12.66
C THR A 765 -22.59 -35.47 -13.26
N ARG A 766 -23.42 -36.19 -12.49
CA ARG A 766 -24.22 -37.31 -12.99
C ARG A 766 -25.06 -36.91 -14.20
N THR A 767 -25.82 -35.83 -14.08
CA THR A 767 -26.68 -35.33 -15.17
C THR A 767 -25.84 -34.96 -16.40
N VAL A 768 -24.69 -34.31 -16.21
CA VAL A 768 -23.78 -33.95 -17.31
C VAL A 768 -23.22 -35.18 -18.01
N LEU A 769 -22.79 -36.20 -17.26
CA LEU A 769 -22.25 -37.43 -17.84
C LEU A 769 -23.31 -38.22 -18.60
N GLU A 770 -24.54 -38.29 -18.09
CA GLU A 770 -25.66 -38.95 -18.77
C GLU A 770 -26.02 -38.27 -20.11
N LYS A 771 -25.95 -36.94 -20.18
CA LYS A 771 -26.40 -36.15 -21.35
C LYS A 771 -25.29 -35.79 -22.34
N ALA A 772 -24.06 -35.63 -21.86
CA ALA A 772 -22.91 -35.16 -22.66
C ALA A 772 -21.64 -35.99 -22.45
N GLY A 773 -21.63 -37.01 -21.59
CA GLY A 773 -20.44 -37.80 -21.27
C GLY A 773 -19.71 -38.34 -22.49
N ARG A 774 -20.42 -38.75 -23.54
CA ARG A 774 -19.83 -39.32 -24.78
C ARG A 774 -18.90 -38.38 -25.53
N VAL A 775 -19.03 -37.05 -25.37
CA VAL A 775 -18.17 -36.08 -26.05
C VAL A 775 -17.06 -35.53 -25.14
N ILE A 776 -17.08 -35.87 -23.85
CA ILE A 776 -16.11 -35.42 -22.85
C ILE A 776 -14.91 -36.35 -22.89
N ASP A 777 -13.71 -35.79 -23.07
CA ASP A 777 -12.46 -36.55 -23.06
C ASP A 777 -11.86 -36.68 -21.65
N VAL A 778 -12.10 -35.71 -20.75
CA VAL A 778 -11.57 -35.69 -19.37
C VAL A 778 -12.57 -35.00 -18.43
N VAL A 779 -12.66 -35.47 -17.18
CA VAL A 779 -13.51 -34.87 -16.13
C VAL A 779 -12.64 -34.17 -15.09
N PRO A 780 -12.57 -32.81 -15.07
CA PRO A 780 -11.63 -32.05 -14.22
C PRO A 780 -12.27 -31.48 -12.93
N VAL A 781 -12.68 -32.32 -11.98
CA VAL A 781 -13.37 -31.86 -10.75
C VAL A 781 -12.52 -31.00 -9.80
N HIS A 782 -13.17 -30.22 -8.93
CA HIS A 782 -12.51 -29.36 -7.95
C HIS A 782 -12.76 -29.82 -6.49
N PRO A 783 -11.98 -30.77 -5.95
CA PRO A 783 -12.24 -31.44 -4.68
C PRO A 783 -11.96 -30.61 -3.40
N TYR A 784 -12.34 -29.33 -3.40
CA TYR A 784 -12.16 -28.46 -2.24
C TYR A 784 -12.87 -28.98 -0.99
N ALA A 785 -12.18 -28.89 0.14
CA ALA A 785 -12.80 -29.04 1.45
C ALA A 785 -13.65 -27.79 1.78
N ASN A 786 -14.76 -28.00 2.48
CA ASN A 786 -15.55 -26.88 3.02
C ASN A 786 -14.75 -26.09 4.08
N ALA A 787 -13.95 -26.80 4.88
CA ALA A 787 -13.06 -26.23 5.89
C ALA A 787 -11.59 -26.23 5.40
N ARG A 788 -11.30 -25.39 4.40
CA ARG A 788 -9.98 -25.34 3.71
C ARG A 788 -9.06 -24.17 4.15
N TYR A 789 -9.48 -23.42 5.16
CA TYR A 789 -8.77 -22.23 5.65
C TYR A 789 -7.88 -22.60 6.82
N VAL A 790 -6.56 -22.62 6.59
CA VAL A 790 -5.56 -23.11 7.54
C VAL A 790 -5.06 -21.95 8.39
N GLY A 791 -5.22 -22.07 9.71
CA GLY A 791 -4.75 -21.07 10.67
C GLY A 791 -4.53 -21.68 12.06
N ALA A 792 -4.11 -20.85 13.02
CA ALA A 792 -3.88 -21.29 14.40
C ALA A 792 -5.10 -21.93 15.09
N ASP A 793 -6.33 -21.63 14.64
CA ASP A 793 -7.57 -22.16 15.22
C ASP A 793 -7.83 -23.65 14.91
N ARG A 794 -7.10 -24.24 13.95
CA ARG A 794 -7.26 -25.63 13.50
C ARG A 794 -8.69 -25.98 13.07
N SER A 795 -9.44 -25.00 12.57
CA SER A 795 -10.76 -25.23 11.99
C SER A 795 -10.69 -25.93 10.62
N ASP A 796 -9.50 -26.00 10.03
CA ASP A 796 -9.20 -26.70 8.77
C ASP A 796 -9.30 -28.23 8.86
N ILE A 797 -9.59 -28.86 7.73
CA ILE A 797 -9.50 -30.31 7.55
C ILE A 797 -8.60 -30.68 6.37
N GLY A 798 -7.84 -31.77 6.50
CA GLY A 798 -7.00 -32.33 5.44
C GLY A 798 -7.77 -33.14 4.39
N PRO A 799 -7.08 -33.62 3.33
CA PRO A 799 -7.69 -34.39 2.24
C PRO A 799 -8.36 -35.70 2.69
N GLU A 800 -7.87 -36.34 3.76
CA GLU A 800 -8.41 -37.58 4.31
C GLU A 800 -9.76 -37.35 4.98
N ALA A 801 -9.85 -36.34 5.85
CA ALA A 801 -11.09 -35.95 6.51
C ALA A 801 -12.14 -35.43 5.51
N ASN A 802 -11.71 -34.81 4.41
CA ASN A 802 -12.60 -34.48 3.30
C ASN A 802 -12.96 -35.69 2.41
N ALA A 803 -12.41 -36.88 2.69
CA ALA A 803 -12.61 -38.13 1.97
C ALA A 803 -12.27 -38.06 0.47
N VAL A 804 -11.23 -37.28 0.11
CA VAL A 804 -10.85 -37.03 -1.30
C VAL A 804 -10.59 -38.34 -2.06
N TYR A 805 -9.87 -39.30 -1.44
CA TYR A 805 -9.60 -40.61 -2.05
C TYR A 805 -10.90 -41.34 -2.42
N ARG A 806 -11.79 -41.54 -1.44
CA ARG A 806 -13.02 -42.32 -1.59
C ARG A 806 -13.99 -41.67 -2.59
N LYS A 807 -14.20 -40.36 -2.49
CA LYS A 807 -15.03 -39.59 -3.42
C LYS A 807 -14.49 -39.61 -4.85
N THR A 808 -13.16 -39.65 -5.02
CA THR A 808 -12.56 -39.83 -6.35
C THR A 808 -12.85 -41.21 -6.93
N ARG A 809 -12.80 -42.26 -6.10
CA ARG A 809 -13.18 -43.63 -6.51
C ARG A 809 -14.66 -43.73 -6.85
N GLU A 810 -15.52 -43.04 -6.11
CA GLU A 810 -16.95 -42.91 -6.40
C GLU A 810 -17.21 -42.21 -7.73
N LEU A 811 -16.52 -41.10 -8.02
CA LEU A 811 -16.60 -40.43 -9.31
C LEU A 811 -16.17 -41.34 -10.46
N GLN A 812 -15.06 -42.07 -10.32
CA GLN A 812 -14.64 -43.05 -11.33
C GLN A 812 -15.67 -44.16 -11.52
N LYS A 813 -16.38 -44.56 -10.46
CA LYS A 813 -17.50 -45.50 -10.54
C LYS A 813 -18.68 -44.89 -11.29
N LEU A 814 -19.07 -43.66 -10.97
CA LEU A 814 -20.11 -42.92 -11.67
C LEU A 814 -19.83 -42.80 -13.16
N ILE A 815 -18.60 -42.45 -13.54
CA ILE A 815 -18.16 -42.39 -14.95
C ILE A 815 -18.45 -43.73 -15.65
N ARG A 816 -18.07 -44.86 -15.05
CA ARG A 816 -18.35 -46.20 -15.60
C ARG A 816 -19.84 -46.52 -15.64
N GLU A 817 -20.60 -46.19 -14.60
CA GLU A 817 -22.06 -46.39 -14.54
C GLU A 817 -22.79 -45.62 -15.66
N THR A 818 -22.28 -44.46 -16.06
CA THR A 818 -22.79 -43.67 -17.20
C THR A 818 -22.23 -44.10 -18.56
N GLY A 819 -21.47 -45.20 -18.61
CA GLY A 819 -20.91 -45.77 -19.84
C GLY A 819 -19.63 -45.12 -20.34
N GLY A 820 -18.94 -44.34 -19.49
CA GLY A 820 -17.70 -43.65 -19.81
C GLY A 820 -16.44 -44.33 -19.28
N SER A 821 -15.29 -43.83 -19.73
CA SER A 821 -13.95 -44.24 -19.27
C SER A 821 -13.00 -43.05 -19.16
N GLN A 822 -13.55 -41.84 -19.06
CA GLN A 822 -12.79 -40.60 -19.03
C GLN A 822 -11.83 -40.61 -17.83
N PRO A 823 -10.57 -40.18 -18.00
CA PRO A 823 -9.70 -39.93 -16.88
C PRO A 823 -10.24 -38.78 -16.03
N VAL A 824 -9.95 -38.86 -14.73
CA VAL A 824 -10.26 -37.81 -13.76
C VAL A 824 -9.03 -36.96 -13.55
N TRP A 825 -9.21 -35.64 -13.60
CA TRP A 825 -8.23 -34.66 -13.15
C TRP A 825 -8.77 -33.93 -11.92
N TYR A 826 -7.88 -33.47 -11.07
CA TYR A 826 -8.21 -32.38 -10.17
C TYR A 826 -7.95 -31.08 -10.91
N GLY A 827 -9.02 -30.47 -11.46
CA GLY A 827 -8.95 -29.24 -12.26
C GLY A 827 -8.59 -28.01 -11.42
N GLU A 828 -8.88 -28.06 -10.13
CA GLU A 828 -8.54 -27.04 -9.15
C GLU A 828 -8.65 -27.62 -7.74
N ILE A 829 -7.62 -27.45 -6.91
CA ILE A 829 -7.69 -27.79 -5.49
C ILE A 829 -6.56 -27.12 -4.73
N GLY A 830 -6.83 -26.67 -3.51
CA GLY A 830 -5.81 -26.19 -2.59
C GLY A 830 -6.39 -25.84 -1.23
N TRP A 831 -5.49 -25.44 -0.33
CA TRP A 831 -5.81 -24.87 0.98
C TRP A 831 -5.26 -23.46 1.04
N ALA A 832 -5.89 -22.61 1.85
CA ALA A 832 -5.49 -21.23 1.98
C ALA A 832 -4.96 -20.96 3.39
N LEU A 833 -3.70 -20.55 3.48
CA LEU A 833 -3.01 -20.23 4.72
C LEU A 833 -3.35 -18.80 5.15
N ASP A 834 -3.64 -18.60 6.42
CA ASP A 834 -3.79 -17.27 7.00
C ASP A 834 -2.53 -16.40 6.75
N VAL A 835 -2.74 -15.20 6.23
CA VAL A 835 -1.68 -14.23 5.88
C VAL A 835 -0.86 -13.76 7.08
N GLU A 836 -1.39 -13.89 8.30
CA GLU A 836 -0.69 -13.51 9.54
C GLU A 836 0.23 -14.62 10.09
N GLU A 837 0.13 -15.84 9.56
CA GLU A 837 0.95 -16.96 10.01
C GLU A 837 2.42 -16.77 9.66
N ASP A 838 3.29 -17.04 10.63
CA ASP A 838 4.75 -17.10 10.45
C ASP A 838 5.13 -18.24 9.49
N TYR A 839 6.24 -18.05 8.77
CA TYR A 839 6.77 -19.01 7.80
C TYR A 839 7.07 -20.40 8.38
N LEU A 840 7.36 -20.50 9.69
CA LEU A 840 7.60 -21.75 10.43
C LEU A 840 6.50 -22.08 11.45
N SER A 841 5.32 -21.46 11.31
CA SER A 841 4.15 -21.82 12.12
C SER A 841 3.69 -23.26 11.86
N GLU A 842 2.99 -23.84 12.84
CA GLU A 842 2.34 -25.14 12.64
C GLU A 842 1.30 -25.09 11.51
N ALA A 843 0.61 -23.96 11.35
CA ALA A 843 -0.35 -23.76 10.26
C ALA A 843 0.34 -23.78 8.88
N ALA A 844 1.48 -23.10 8.73
CA ALA A 844 2.26 -23.13 7.51
C ALA A 844 2.80 -24.53 7.18
N LEU A 845 3.18 -25.30 8.21
CA LEU A 845 3.55 -26.71 8.05
C LEU A 845 2.36 -27.55 7.57
N ARG A 846 1.20 -27.48 8.26
CA ARG A 846 -0.02 -28.22 7.89
C ARG A 846 -0.47 -27.91 6.47
N HIS A 847 -0.39 -26.66 6.03
CA HIS A 847 -0.69 -26.29 4.64
C HIS A 847 0.19 -27.07 3.64
N ALA A 848 1.51 -27.18 3.91
CA ALA A 848 2.43 -27.93 3.07
C ALA A 848 2.23 -29.46 3.15
N GLU A 849 1.84 -29.95 4.32
CA GLU A 849 1.46 -31.35 4.52
C GLU A 849 0.23 -31.72 3.69
N TYR A 850 -0.86 -30.94 3.78
CA TYR A 850 -2.08 -31.19 3.00
C TYR A 850 -1.82 -31.21 1.50
N LEU A 851 -0.96 -30.32 1.00
CA LEU A 851 -0.53 -30.36 -0.39
C LEU A 851 0.13 -31.69 -0.74
N SER A 852 1.11 -32.14 0.04
CA SER A 852 1.86 -33.37 -0.25
C SER A 852 0.97 -34.61 -0.17
N ARG A 853 0.14 -34.67 0.87
CA ARG A 853 -0.86 -35.74 1.06
C ARG A 853 -1.86 -35.78 -0.09
N LEU A 854 -2.34 -34.63 -0.56
CA LEU A 854 -3.21 -34.54 -1.72
C LEU A 854 -2.56 -35.13 -2.97
N MET A 855 -1.30 -34.78 -3.26
CA MET A 855 -0.59 -35.31 -4.43
C MET A 855 -0.46 -36.83 -4.36
N LEU A 856 -0.13 -37.36 -3.18
CA LEU A 856 -0.04 -38.79 -2.91
C LEU A 856 -1.39 -39.50 -3.10
N ILE A 857 -2.45 -38.97 -2.50
CA ILE A 857 -3.82 -39.49 -2.58
C ILE A 857 -4.32 -39.47 -4.02
N GLY A 858 -4.15 -38.35 -4.72
CA GLY A 858 -4.56 -38.22 -6.12
C GLY A 858 -3.85 -39.25 -7.00
N LYS A 859 -2.54 -39.41 -6.83
CA LYS A 859 -1.76 -40.41 -7.56
C LYS A 859 -2.26 -41.83 -7.27
N ALA A 860 -2.46 -42.17 -6.00
CA ALA A 860 -2.96 -43.48 -5.57
C ALA A 860 -4.38 -43.77 -6.09
N ALA A 861 -5.24 -42.75 -6.17
CA ALA A 861 -6.58 -42.87 -6.74
C ALA A 861 -6.59 -43.03 -8.26
N GLY A 862 -5.45 -42.86 -8.94
CA GLY A 862 -5.34 -42.92 -10.40
C GLY A 862 -5.76 -41.63 -11.10
N VAL A 863 -5.67 -40.48 -10.43
CA VAL A 863 -5.82 -39.16 -11.05
C VAL A 863 -4.64 -38.93 -11.99
N GLU A 864 -4.92 -38.45 -13.21
CA GLU A 864 -3.85 -38.24 -14.19
C GLU A 864 -3.11 -36.92 -13.99
N ARG A 865 -3.80 -35.89 -13.47
CA ARG A 865 -3.25 -34.55 -13.29
C ARG A 865 -3.91 -33.83 -12.12
N VAL A 866 -3.10 -33.11 -11.35
CA VAL A 866 -3.54 -32.22 -10.26
C VAL A 866 -3.14 -30.80 -10.58
N GLN A 867 -4.11 -29.92 -10.77
CA GLN A 867 -3.91 -28.48 -10.93
C GLN A 867 -4.08 -27.80 -9.57
N TYR A 868 -2.98 -27.64 -8.83
CA TYR A 868 -3.04 -27.01 -7.50
C TYR A 868 -3.40 -25.53 -7.62
N PHE A 869 -4.22 -25.04 -6.69
CA PHE A 869 -4.64 -23.65 -6.58
C PHE A 869 -3.90 -23.03 -5.39
N LEU A 870 -2.84 -22.22 -5.58
CA LEU A 870 -2.30 -21.58 -6.78
C LEU A 870 -0.84 -21.17 -6.54
N ALA A 871 -0.19 -20.53 -7.52
CA ALA A 871 1.22 -20.14 -7.40
C ALA A 871 1.48 -19.05 -6.34
N ASP A 872 0.96 -17.83 -6.52
CA ASP A 872 1.20 -16.72 -5.57
C ASP A 872 -0.10 -16.23 -4.92
N PHE A 873 -0.92 -15.39 -5.55
CA PHE A 873 -2.03 -14.77 -4.83
C PHE A 873 -3.45 -15.14 -5.29
N CYS A 874 -4.28 -15.45 -4.30
CA CYS A 874 -5.72 -15.19 -4.22
C CYS A 874 -6.02 -15.07 -2.73
N ILE A 875 -6.65 -13.98 -2.31
CA ILE A 875 -6.99 -13.73 -0.90
C ILE A 875 -8.49 -13.89 -0.75
N GLU A 876 -8.90 -14.85 0.08
CA GLU A 876 -10.29 -15.05 0.46
C GLU A 876 -10.55 -14.57 1.88
N LYS A 877 -11.76 -14.03 2.10
CA LYS A 877 -12.21 -13.52 3.40
C LYS A 877 -11.22 -12.53 4.04
N GLU A 878 -10.53 -11.74 3.22
CA GLU A 878 -9.51 -10.74 3.64
C GLU A 878 -8.27 -11.32 4.33
N ARG A 879 -8.18 -12.65 4.48
CA ARG A 879 -7.26 -13.28 5.44
C ARG A 879 -6.55 -14.51 4.91
N TYR A 880 -7.17 -15.31 4.05
CA TYR A 880 -6.62 -16.62 3.69
C TYR A 880 -6.06 -16.61 2.28
N TYR A 881 -4.86 -17.15 2.12
CA TYR A 881 -4.02 -17.00 0.96
C TYR A 881 -3.55 -18.36 0.42
N TYR A 882 -3.89 -18.66 -0.84
CA TYR A 882 -3.69 -19.97 -1.48
C TYR A 882 -2.28 -20.23 -2.05
N GLY A 883 -1.40 -19.23 -2.05
CA GLY A 883 -0.11 -19.32 -2.71
C GLY A 883 0.82 -20.40 -2.17
N LEU A 884 1.62 -20.98 -3.07
CA LEU A 884 2.89 -21.63 -2.76
C LEU A 884 3.98 -20.60 -2.41
N TRP A 885 3.85 -19.39 -2.95
CA TRP A 885 4.67 -18.23 -2.60
C TRP A 885 3.78 -17.15 -2.01
N ARG A 886 4.27 -16.45 -0.97
CA ARG A 886 3.66 -15.23 -0.43
C ARG A 886 4.49 -14.03 -0.83
N ASN A 887 3.96 -13.16 -1.70
CA ASN A 887 4.73 -12.05 -2.27
C ASN A 887 6.06 -12.54 -2.86
N THR A 888 6.03 -13.65 -3.60
CA THR A 888 7.18 -14.26 -4.29
C THR A 888 8.27 -14.83 -3.39
N LEU A 889 8.02 -14.84 -2.07
CA LEU A 889 8.82 -15.56 -1.09
C LEU A 889 8.19 -16.95 -0.88
N PRO A 890 8.98 -18.03 -0.91
CA PRO A 890 8.42 -19.38 -0.83
C PRO A 890 7.79 -19.63 0.54
N LEU A 891 6.60 -20.21 0.55
CA LEU A 891 6.03 -20.86 1.73
C LEU A 891 6.53 -22.31 1.78
N PRO A 892 6.40 -23.02 2.93
CA PRO A 892 6.82 -24.42 3.03
C PRO A 892 6.14 -25.33 1.98
N ALA A 893 4.97 -24.95 1.48
CA ALA A 893 4.28 -25.69 0.44
C ALA A 893 5.06 -25.76 -0.89
N ALA A 894 5.91 -24.78 -1.22
CA ALA A 894 6.72 -24.79 -2.45
C ALA A 894 7.77 -25.92 -2.50
N PRO A 895 8.68 -26.09 -1.51
CA PRO A 895 9.58 -27.25 -1.49
C PRO A 895 8.85 -28.58 -1.29
N ALA A 896 7.72 -28.60 -0.58
CA ALA A 896 6.89 -29.80 -0.44
C ALA A 896 6.29 -30.26 -1.78
N TYR A 897 5.84 -29.31 -2.61
CA TYR A 897 5.44 -29.57 -3.99
C TYR A 897 6.61 -30.12 -4.81
N ALA A 898 7.79 -29.50 -4.71
CA ALA A 898 8.98 -29.94 -5.43
C ALA A 898 9.41 -31.36 -5.03
N ALA A 899 9.39 -31.68 -3.74
CA ALA A 899 9.66 -33.00 -3.22
C ALA A 899 8.64 -34.02 -3.76
N SER A 900 7.34 -33.71 -3.66
CA SER A 900 6.29 -34.55 -4.22
C SER A 900 6.51 -34.81 -5.73
N ALA A 901 6.93 -33.80 -6.49
CA ALA A 901 7.25 -33.93 -7.91
C ALA A 901 8.40 -34.91 -8.17
N GLN A 902 9.47 -34.88 -7.37
CA GLN A 902 10.57 -35.84 -7.49
C GLN A 902 10.07 -37.29 -7.41
N TRP A 903 9.20 -37.56 -6.44
CA TRP A 903 8.72 -38.90 -6.14
C TRP A 903 7.61 -39.39 -7.07
N LEU A 904 6.68 -38.52 -7.47
CA LEU A 904 5.44 -38.94 -8.13
C LEU A 904 5.38 -38.64 -9.64
N GLU A 905 6.20 -37.73 -10.17
CA GLU A 905 6.21 -37.44 -11.60
C GLU A 905 6.73 -38.66 -12.37
N GLY A 906 5.94 -39.19 -13.30
CA GLY A 906 6.23 -40.45 -13.99
C GLY A 906 6.04 -41.73 -13.16
N ALA A 907 5.70 -41.63 -11.87
CA ALA A 907 5.39 -42.80 -11.05
C ALA A 907 4.07 -43.46 -11.47
N LYS A 908 3.87 -44.72 -11.08
CA LYS A 908 2.61 -45.45 -11.26
C LYS A 908 2.04 -45.84 -9.89
N PRO A 909 0.73 -45.70 -9.65
CA PRO A 909 0.13 -46.16 -8.41
C PRO A 909 0.28 -47.68 -8.28
N GLY A 910 0.58 -48.13 -7.07
CA GLY A 910 0.57 -49.52 -6.66
C GLY A 910 -0.67 -49.83 -5.83
N GLU A 911 -0.49 -50.60 -4.77
CA GLU A 911 -1.53 -50.99 -3.84
C GLU A 911 -1.81 -49.90 -2.78
N THR A 912 -3.09 -49.74 -2.44
CA THR A 912 -3.54 -49.06 -1.21
C THR A 912 -3.42 -50.03 -0.04
N VAL A 913 -2.39 -49.87 0.78
CA VAL A 913 -2.18 -50.71 1.98
C VAL A 913 -3.12 -50.28 3.10
N SER A 914 -3.34 -48.98 3.26
CA SER A 914 -4.34 -48.43 4.19
C SER A 914 -4.75 -47.01 3.79
N ASP A 915 -6.05 -46.70 3.93
CA ASP A 915 -6.65 -45.37 3.76
C ASP A 915 -7.34 -44.89 5.07
N SER A 916 -6.81 -45.30 6.23
CA SER A 916 -7.41 -45.11 7.56
C SER A 916 -6.61 -44.11 8.44
N ASP A 917 -6.51 -44.35 9.75
CA ASP A 917 -5.72 -43.51 10.68
C ASP A 917 -4.25 -43.39 10.22
N ILE A 918 -3.67 -44.52 9.78
CA ILE A 918 -2.42 -44.55 9.04
C ILE A 918 -2.76 -44.60 7.55
N GLN A 919 -2.31 -43.60 6.82
CA GLN A 919 -2.36 -43.59 5.38
C GLN A 919 -1.11 -44.27 4.86
N CYS A 920 -1.25 -45.27 4.00
CA CYS A 920 -0.14 -46.02 3.44
C CYS A 920 -0.45 -46.44 2.01
N PHE A 921 0.26 -45.82 1.06
CA PHE A 921 0.12 -46.11 -0.36
C PHE A 921 1.46 -46.52 -0.95
N THR A 922 1.44 -47.49 -1.86
CA THR A 922 2.63 -47.93 -2.60
C THR A 922 2.60 -47.45 -4.04
N TYR A 923 3.78 -47.32 -4.64
CA TYR A 923 4.00 -46.81 -5.98
C TYR A 923 5.21 -47.48 -6.62
N LEU A 924 5.27 -47.41 -7.95
CA LEU A 924 6.49 -47.64 -8.71
C LEU A 924 7.03 -46.28 -9.17
N ASP A 925 8.28 -45.97 -8.87
CA ASP A 925 8.92 -44.75 -9.37
C ASP A 925 9.06 -44.79 -10.90
N ARG A 926 9.51 -43.69 -11.50
CA ARG A 926 9.71 -43.57 -12.95
C ARG A 926 10.65 -44.63 -13.55
N ASN A 927 11.49 -45.26 -12.73
CA ASN A 927 12.44 -46.30 -13.11
C ASN A 927 11.94 -47.70 -12.71
N GLY A 928 10.69 -47.83 -12.26
CA GLY A 928 10.08 -49.10 -11.86
C GLY A 928 10.47 -49.58 -10.46
N ARG A 929 11.13 -48.76 -9.63
CA ARG A 929 11.50 -49.16 -8.26
C ARG A 929 10.36 -48.94 -7.28
N PRO A 930 10.08 -49.91 -6.39
CA PRO A 930 8.98 -49.79 -5.45
C PRO A 930 9.30 -48.81 -4.31
N PHE A 931 8.34 -47.94 -4.01
CA PHE A 931 8.36 -47.09 -2.83
C PHE A 931 6.96 -46.95 -2.22
N ALA A 932 6.91 -46.48 -0.98
CA ALA A 932 5.68 -46.18 -0.26
C ALA A 932 5.73 -44.78 0.32
N ALA A 933 4.55 -44.22 0.59
CA ALA A 933 4.39 -43.04 1.40
C ALA A 933 3.49 -43.36 2.60
N LEU A 934 3.92 -42.93 3.78
CA LEU A 934 3.23 -43.19 5.05
C LEU A 934 3.07 -41.91 5.86
N TRP A 935 1.91 -41.72 6.48
CA TRP A 935 1.63 -40.65 7.43
C TRP A 935 0.41 -40.95 8.29
N THR A 936 0.17 -40.14 9.32
CA THR A 936 -1.04 -40.17 10.14
C THR A 936 -2.03 -39.12 9.65
N ALA A 937 -3.29 -39.50 9.41
CA ALA A 937 -4.30 -38.62 8.83
C ALA A 937 -4.57 -37.37 9.68
N ASP A 938 -4.68 -37.54 11.00
CA ASP A 938 -4.96 -36.47 11.98
C ASP A 938 -3.71 -35.72 12.46
N GLY A 939 -2.53 -36.12 11.98
CA GLY A 939 -1.24 -35.53 12.35
C GLY A 939 -0.63 -36.05 13.65
N THR A 940 -1.25 -37.05 14.31
CA THR A 940 -0.76 -37.62 15.57
C THR A 940 0.64 -38.22 15.43
N PRO A 941 1.64 -37.74 16.20
CA PRO A 941 2.97 -38.34 16.21
C PRO A 941 2.91 -39.82 16.58
N THR A 942 3.39 -40.69 15.68
CA THR A 942 3.26 -42.15 15.79
C THR A 942 4.57 -42.82 15.41
N LYS A 943 5.03 -43.81 16.19
CA LYS A 943 6.17 -44.64 15.79
C LYS A 943 5.68 -45.82 14.95
N ALA A 944 6.28 -46.01 13.79
CA ALA A 944 6.05 -47.17 12.93
C ALA A 944 7.28 -48.06 12.93
N ARG A 945 7.08 -49.37 13.10
CA ARG A 945 8.12 -50.40 12.94
C ARG A 945 7.76 -51.26 11.74
N ILE A 946 8.57 -51.16 10.69
CA ILE A 946 8.40 -51.91 9.44
C ILE A 946 9.31 -53.16 9.51
N PRO A 947 8.79 -54.37 9.23
CA PRO A 947 9.56 -55.62 9.28
C PRO A 947 10.46 -55.80 8.06
N LEU A 948 11.26 -54.79 7.74
CA LEU A 948 12.30 -54.80 6.71
C LEU A 948 13.60 -54.25 7.32
N ASP A 949 14.73 -54.81 6.91
CA ASP A 949 16.04 -54.31 7.30
C ASP A 949 16.25 -52.89 6.77
N ALA A 950 16.56 -51.96 7.66
CA ALA A 950 16.89 -50.58 7.35
C ALA A 950 17.99 -50.43 6.29
N ALA A 951 18.96 -51.36 6.22
CA ALA A 951 20.02 -51.34 5.21
C ALA A 951 19.48 -51.50 3.77
N ARG A 952 18.32 -52.15 3.61
CA ARG A 952 17.64 -52.34 2.32
C ARG A 952 16.77 -51.15 1.92
N LEU A 953 16.68 -50.14 2.77
CA LEU A 953 15.74 -49.04 2.63
C LEU A 953 16.45 -47.69 2.42
N GLU A 954 15.75 -46.81 1.74
CA GLU A 954 16.02 -45.38 1.65
C GLU A 954 14.77 -44.68 2.16
N ALA A 955 14.93 -43.72 3.08
CA ALA A 955 13.84 -42.93 3.59
C ALA A 955 14.11 -41.43 3.41
N ALA A 956 13.07 -40.67 3.15
CA ALA A 956 13.13 -39.21 3.07
C ALA A 956 11.88 -38.59 3.70
N ASP A 957 12.03 -37.40 4.27
CA ASP A 957 10.87 -36.60 4.68
C ASP A 957 10.17 -35.93 3.49
N PHE A 958 9.05 -35.26 3.76
CA PHE A 958 8.25 -34.61 2.71
C PHE A 958 8.91 -33.38 2.08
N PHE A 959 10.06 -32.91 2.55
CA PHE A 959 10.92 -31.94 1.86
C PHE A 959 12.03 -32.60 1.04
N ASN A 960 12.00 -33.94 0.93
CA ASN A 960 13.01 -34.76 0.29
C ASN A 960 14.38 -34.72 0.97
N ARG A 961 14.43 -34.47 2.29
CA ARG A 961 15.66 -34.61 3.08
C ARG A 961 15.81 -36.08 3.50
N PRO A 962 16.98 -36.71 3.28
CA PRO A 962 17.21 -38.10 3.70
C PRO A 962 17.03 -38.29 5.20
N LEU A 963 16.37 -39.38 5.59
CA LEU A 963 16.20 -39.79 6.98
C LEU A 963 17.19 -40.92 7.31
N ALA A 964 17.88 -40.78 8.44
CA ALA A 964 18.78 -41.81 8.94
C ALA A 964 17.97 -42.97 9.55
N LEU A 965 18.16 -44.18 9.01
CA LEU A 965 17.57 -45.40 9.55
C LEU A 965 18.61 -46.16 10.39
N LYS A 966 18.23 -46.60 11.58
CA LYS A 966 19.10 -47.40 12.46
C LYS A 966 19.14 -48.85 11.99
N GLN A 967 20.26 -49.54 12.23
CA GLN A 967 20.41 -50.97 11.90
C GLN A 967 19.30 -51.82 12.54
N GLY A 968 18.84 -52.85 11.81
CA GLY A 968 17.73 -53.70 12.21
C GLY A 968 16.40 -53.33 11.53
N PRO A 969 15.24 -53.69 12.10
CA PRO A 969 13.94 -53.31 11.55
C PRO A 969 13.81 -51.79 11.41
N ALA A 970 13.31 -51.32 10.26
CA ALA A 970 13.15 -49.90 10.03
C ALA A 970 12.12 -49.29 10.98
N GLU A 971 12.56 -48.27 11.72
CA GLU A 971 11.73 -47.47 12.63
C GLU A 971 11.56 -46.07 12.05
N LEU A 972 10.32 -45.63 11.89
CA LEU A 972 9.96 -44.33 11.33
C LEU A 972 9.13 -43.55 12.35
N ALA A 973 9.38 -42.24 12.42
CA ALA A 973 8.47 -41.31 13.07
C ALA A 973 7.49 -40.80 12.02
N LEU A 974 6.20 -41.11 12.22
CA LEU A 974 5.10 -40.62 11.41
C LEU A 974 4.43 -39.45 12.12
N SER A 975 3.91 -38.53 11.32
CA SER A 975 3.06 -37.44 11.76
C SER A 975 2.17 -37.06 10.58
N GLY A 976 1.66 -35.84 10.58
CA GLY A 976 1.02 -35.26 9.41
C GLY A 976 1.94 -35.11 8.19
N ALA A 977 3.25 -35.06 8.39
CA ALA A 977 4.21 -35.00 7.30
C ALA A 977 4.43 -36.38 6.67
N PRO A 978 4.22 -36.55 5.35
CA PRO A 978 4.53 -37.80 4.67
C PRO A 978 5.99 -38.19 4.77
N VAL A 979 6.23 -39.48 5.01
CA VAL A 979 7.55 -40.10 4.89
C VAL A 979 7.56 -40.98 3.65
N TYR A 980 8.55 -40.79 2.79
CA TYR A 980 8.80 -41.65 1.64
C TYR A 980 9.75 -42.77 2.04
N LEU A 981 9.42 -44.01 1.68
CA LEU A 981 10.20 -45.21 1.96
C LEU A 981 10.39 -46.01 0.67
N ARG A 982 11.63 -46.07 0.15
CA ARG A 982 11.98 -46.83 -1.06
C ARG A 982 12.77 -48.07 -0.71
N LEU A 983 12.46 -49.17 -1.38
CA LEU A 983 13.24 -50.40 -1.31
C LEU A 983 14.38 -50.32 -2.33
N ARG A 984 15.63 -50.54 -1.87
CA ARG A 984 16.82 -50.54 -2.74
C ARG A 984 16.79 -51.74 -3.71
N GLU A 985 16.42 -52.90 -3.17
CA GLU A 985 16.36 -54.17 -3.89
C GLU A 985 15.17 -55.01 -3.37
N GLY A 986 14.36 -55.51 -4.30
CA GLY A 986 13.17 -56.33 -4.02
C GLY A 986 11.97 -55.92 -4.87
N THR A 987 10.78 -56.43 -4.52
CA THR A 987 9.56 -56.22 -5.32
C THR A 987 8.54 -55.32 -4.65
N ALA A 988 7.60 -54.76 -5.42
CA ALA A 988 6.47 -54.00 -4.88
C ALA A 988 5.60 -54.84 -3.94
N ALA A 989 5.41 -56.12 -4.26
CA ALA A 989 4.64 -57.04 -3.43
C ALA A 989 5.31 -57.30 -2.07
N GLU A 990 6.64 -57.43 -2.05
CA GLU A 990 7.42 -57.55 -0.82
C GLU A 990 7.24 -56.31 0.07
N LEU A 991 7.39 -55.11 -0.50
CA LEU A 991 7.21 -53.86 0.23
C LEU A 991 5.79 -53.76 0.80
N ALA A 992 4.76 -54.03 0.01
CA ALA A 992 3.36 -54.01 0.46
C ALA A 992 3.08 -55.05 1.56
N ALA A 993 3.64 -56.26 1.45
CA ALA A 993 3.51 -57.29 2.48
C ALA A 993 4.11 -56.85 3.81
N ALA A 994 5.31 -56.27 3.79
CA ALA A 994 5.94 -55.73 5.00
C ALA A 994 5.14 -54.59 5.62
N LEU A 995 4.59 -53.68 4.82
CA LEU A 995 3.80 -52.55 5.30
C LEU A 995 2.48 -52.97 5.95
N ARG A 996 1.85 -54.06 5.48
CA ARG A 996 0.67 -54.65 6.15
C ARG A 996 1.01 -55.28 7.51
N GLN A 997 2.24 -55.78 7.66
CA GLN A 997 2.75 -56.38 8.90
C GLN A 997 3.40 -55.35 9.84
N ALA A 998 3.46 -54.09 9.44
CA ALA A 998 4.04 -53.03 10.24
C ALA A 998 3.26 -52.82 11.54
N LYS A 999 3.98 -52.45 12.60
CA LYS A 999 3.40 -52.14 13.91
C LYS A 999 3.44 -50.64 14.15
N TYR A 1000 2.32 -50.09 14.60
CA TYR A 1000 2.15 -48.66 14.83
C TYR A 1000 1.78 -48.41 16.29
N ASP A 1001 2.48 -47.46 16.92
CA ASP A 1001 2.21 -47.01 18.29
C ASP A 1001 1.18 -45.88 18.30
N LEU A 1002 -0.06 -46.20 17.89
CA LEU A 1002 -1.17 -45.25 17.87
C LEU A 1002 -1.75 -45.05 19.29
N PRO A 1003 -2.32 -43.86 19.58
CA PRO A 1003 -3.10 -43.68 20.79
C PRO A 1003 -4.21 -44.75 20.91
N PRO A 1004 -4.48 -45.25 22.12
CA PRO A 1004 -5.48 -46.30 22.34
C PRO A 1004 -6.90 -45.88 21.94
N VAL A 1005 -7.19 -44.59 22.01
CA VAL A 1005 -8.51 -44.01 21.78
C VAL A 1005 -8.36 -42.82 20.83
N SER A 1006 -9.22 -42.72 19.81
CA SER A 1006 -9.49 -41.44 19.14
C SER A 1006 -10.62 -40.73 19.86
N ALA A 1007 -10.50 -39.41 19.96
CA ALA A 1007 -11.56 -38.55 20.47
C ALA A 1007 -11.83 -37.42 19.49
N GLY A 1008 -13.10 -37.22 19.15
CA GLY A 1008 -13.60 -36.09 18.40
C GLY A 1008 -14.71 -35.42 19.21
N TRP A 1009 -14.96 -34.13 18.96
CA TRP A 1009 -16.08 -33.46 19.60
C TRP A 1009 -16.69 -32.43 18.66
N ARG A 1010 -17.96 -32.13 18.88
CA ARG A 1010 -18.65 -31.02 18.21
C ARG A 1010 -19.64 -30.36 19.15
N LEU A 1011 -19.88 -29.07 18.92
CA LEU A 1011 -21.03 -28.40 19.51
C LEU A 1011 -22.29 -28.88 18.82
N ARG A 1012 -23.16 -29.57 19.55
CA ARG A 1012 -24.50 -29.92 19.07
C ARG A 1012 -25.40 -28.69 19.05
N ASN A 1013 -25.23 -27.83 20.06
CA ASN A 1013 -25.88 -26.52 20.21
C ASN A 1013 -25.11 -25.68 21.25
N GLY A 1014 -25.59 -24.48 21.57
CA GLY A 1014 -24.92 -23.53 22.48
C GLY A 1014 -24.73 -23.99 23.93
N SER A 1015 -25.30 -25.12 24.34
CA SER A 1015 -25.17 -25.68 25.70
C SER A 1015 -24.77 -27.15 25.73
N THR A 1016 -24.52 -27.79 24.58
CA THR A 1016 -24.27 -29.23 24.47
C THR A 1016 -23.08 -29.51 23.56
N VAL A 1017 -22.12 -30.29 24.09
CA VAL A 1017 -21.01 -30.89 23.32
C VAL A 1017 -21.31 -32.38 23.14
N GLU A 1018 -21.18 -32.88 21.92
CA GLU A 1018 -21.12 -34.32 21.63
C GLU A 1018 -19.65 -34.74 21.55
N LEU A 1019 -19.30 -35.84 22.21
CA LEU A 1019 -17.94 -36.39 22.28
C LEU A 1019 -17.95 -37.78 21.65
N THR A 1020 -17.37 -37.91 20.47
CA THR A 1020 -17.20 -39.20 19.81
C THR A 1020 -15.89 -39.84 20.25
N LEU A 1021 -15.93 -41.08 20.72
CA LEU A 1021 -14.77 -41.83 21.15
C LEU A 1021 -14.73 -43.17 20.42
N ALA A 1022 -13.57 -43.53 19.85
CA ALA A 1022 -13.38 -44.84 19.25
C ALA A 1022 -12.17 -45.57 19.80
N ASN A 1023 -12.34 -46.86 20.10
CA ASN A 1023 -11.25 -47.73 20.51
C ASN A 1023 -10.40 -48.13 19.30
N ARG A 1024 -9.18 -47.60 19.24
CA ARG A 1024 -8.19 -47.87 18.19
C ARG A 1024 -7.39 -49.16 18.41
N ARG A 1025 -7.62 -49.88 19.52
CA ARG A 1025 -6.94 -51.14 19.82
C ARG A 1025 -7.73 -52.36 19.35
N THR A 1026 -6.99 -53.45 19.17
CA THR A 1026 -7.52 -54.81 18.98
C THR A 1026 -7.96 -55.46 20.30
N ALA A 1027 -7.93 -54.74 21.41
CA ALA A 1027 -8.32 -55.20 22.74
C ALA A 1027 -9.34 -54.25 23.37
N PRO A 1028 -10.27 -54.74 24.21
CA PRO A 1028 -11.22 -53.88 24.92
C PRO A 1028 -10.51 -52.82 25.77
N LEU A 1029 -11.13 -51.64 25.88
CA LEU A 1029 -10.66 -50.55 26.72
C LEU A 1029 -11.72 -50.20 27.76
N THR A 1030 -11.27 -49.94 28.98
CA THR A 1030 -12.10 -49.37 30.05
C THR A 1030 -11.42 -48.12 30.61
N GLY A 1031 -12.21 -47.13 31.02
CA GLY A 1031 -11.68 -45.87 31.51
C GLY A 1031 -12.76 -44.86 31.86
N LYS A 1032 -12.40 -43.58 31.87
CA LYS A 1032 -13.34 -42.46 32.03
C LYS A 1032 -13.00 -41.32 31.08
N ALA A 1033 -14.02 -40.70 30.48
CA ALA A 1033 -13.90 -39.41 29.80
C ALA A 1033 -14.08 -38.30 30.82
N VAL A 1034 -13.22 -37.28 30.77
CA VAL A 1034 -13.29 -36.10 31.63
C VAL A 1034 -13.30 -34.84 30.75
N LEU A 1035 -14.34 -34.02 30.89
CA LEU A 1035 -14.49 -32.71 30.27
C LEU A 1035 -14.07 -31.63 31.27
N SER A 1036 -13.19 -30.73 30.86
CA SER A 1036 -12.65 -29.63 31.67
C SER A 1036 -12.60 -28.33 30.87
N GLY A 1037 -12.53 -27.18 31.55
CA GLY A 1037 -12.39 -25.86 30.92
C GLY A 1037 -13.69 -25.04 30.81
N ALA A 1038 -14.82 -25.61 31.23
CA ALA A 1038 -16.10 -24.92 31.46
C ALA A 1038 -16.89 -25.67 32.56
N GLU A 1039 -17.96 -25.08 33.07
CA GLU A 1039 -18.88 -25.77 33.98
C GLU A 1039 -19.80 -26.72 33.19
N PHE A 1040 -19.53 -28.02 33.26
CA PHE A 1040 -20.38 -29.07 32.68
C PHE A 1040 -21.21 -29.74 33.77
N ARG A 1041 -22.48 -30.06 33.48
CA ARG A 1041 -23.39 -30.74 34.41
C ARG A 1041 -22.92 -32.17 34.77
N GLU A 1042 -22.27 -32.85 33.83
CA GLU A 1042 -21.71 -34.20 33.98
C GLU A 1042 -20.29 -34.22 33.37
N PRO A 1043 -19.29 -33.69 34.08
CA PRO A 1043 -17.94 -33.54 33.53
C PRO A 1043 -17.20 -34.88 33.41
N GLU A 1044 -17.65 -35.94 34.10
CA GLU A 1044 -17.03 -37.26 34.04
C GLU A 1044 -18.03 -38.34 33.61
N ARG A 1045 -17.62 -39.23 32.69
CA ARG A 1045 -18.41 -40.41 32.28
C ARG A 1045 -17.53 -41.66 32.20
N PRO A 1046 -17.95 -42.81 32.76
CA PRO A 1046 -17.25 -44.06 32.58
C PRO A 1046 -17.35 -44.53 31.12
N LEU A 1047 -16.32 -45.24 30.66
CA LEU A 1047 -16.22 -45.76 29.30
C LEU A 1047 -15.82 -47.22 29.33
N ALA A 1048 -16.50 -48.00 28.51
CA ALA A 1048 -16.08 -49.34 28.10
C ALA A 1048 -16.28 -49.42 26.59
N LEU A 1049 -15.20 -49.66 25.84
CA LEU A 1049 -15.21 -49.74 24.38
C LEU A 1049 -14.60 -51.05 23.93
N GLN A 1050 -15.36 -51.86 23.21
CA GLN A 1050 -14.88 -53.05 22.52
C GLN A 1050 -13.89 -52.68 21.40
N PRO A 1051 -13.06 -53.62 20.92
CA PRO A 1051 -12.15 -53.36 19.81
C PRO A 1051 -12.88 -52.77 18.60
N GLY A 1052 -12.45 -51.60 18.13
CA GLY A 1052 -13.07 -50.90 17.01
C GLY A 1052 -14.45 -50.28 17.28
N GLU A 1053 -14.94 -50.33 18.52
CA GLU A 1053 -16.20 -49.68 18.91
C GLU A 1053 -16.05 -48.17 18.92
N GLU A 1054 -17.04 -47.49 18.33
CA GLU A 1054 -17.23 -46.03 18.38
C GLU A 1054 -18.52 -45.72 19.15
N THR A 1055 -18.46 -44.75 20.06
CA THR A 1055 -19.60 -44.24 20.85
C THR A 1055 -19.64 -42.70 20.79
N THR A 1056 -20.81 -42.07 20.98
CA THR A 1056 -21.01 -40.60 20.93
C THR A 1056 -21.79 -40.08 22.12
#